data_AF-A0A354GA02-F1
#
_entry.id   AF-A0A354GA02-F1
#
_cell.length_a   1.000
_cell.length_b   1.000
_cell.length_c   1.000
_cell.angle_alpha   90.00
_cell.angle_beta   90.00
_cell.angle_gamma   90.00
#
_symmetry.space_group_name_H-M   'P 1'
#
loop_
_entity.id
_entity.type
_entity.pdbx_description
1 polymer ?
#
loop_
_entity_poly.entity_id
_entity_poly.type
_entity_poly.pdbx_seq_one_letter_code
_entity_poly.pdbx_strand_id
1 'polypeptide(L)'
;MYKYLKYFFTCIIFFVITLSCTNASLATTSATDSVESDVQESDKWLDEPANAITGGSTDFRGETIYFVMPTRFYDGDSTTNVHCWDDGLAKNPDTDPAWRGDFRGLTQKLDYIKALGFSAVWVTPPVKNSSGYDYHGYHAINFKEIDPRYKTSYDTSALDAYKKFIDAAHAKGLKVIQDVVYNHSGNFGEENLYPLFKRNAPLGLNDTIASLQKTDIAGKLPANYSTLTPDAQYAARIAAMKENTKDTNFVYHHEKSMSWESYSVQTGQIAGDCVDLNTENPTVYNYLADASKWYISLGVDAFRVDTVKHISRLTFNKTLIPAIKAYAGNDFFIFGEVCSRYRQVWNNGIPAISTPFFTWKERTNYAWSSTDRLVNEALVAKHWDDNSTTANQPSSANHLLNGNSYRAVDYSLRSGFDVIDFPMHWNFANANDAFGVAVGNDYTYSDATYNVTYVDSHDYAPDTAPENQRFALPTDVWSENLSLMFTFRGIPTIFYGSEIEFQKGKPIDVGPNAPLSQTGRAYFGGNLEGTVTASDFGVYSASGTVANTLNKPLAQHIRRLNLIRRAIPALQKGQYSTADMDGTGLKFKRRFTDSNTDSFVLVTISGSTNFRNIPNGTYKDAITGDVKTVTNGTLYADCSGKGNMRVYVLNTTLSPAPGKIGVDTQWLYGSSTPVTEWTNAYFRGTPNNWGATAMTKVAANTWEITQTFSGVANPRFKIDKTGAWGENYPLNADFPVTDNKMYKIRFDDISKNITVTDVTPVPPPVNGVRTVIFMYKPTVVGQDIFVKGGHDATLVPAYYASMSEPITYLNTKNTTTSAIKANDASLDWGSESALDWTCPMGTAGQPLYSTAGYGQDPENTFGPQWWKFDVSMTGAKGDWYEFKAFMRQGTTEWWETNRTQAGTPYVSINHWGRKGFITKVKYDDNWVEMIALP
;
A
#
# COMPACT_ATOMS: atom_id res chain seq x y z
N MET A 1 12.69 -17.83 23.68
CA MET A 1 14.12 -17.77 24.04
C MET A 1 14.74 -19.08 23.59
N TYR A 2 15.57 -18.98 22.55
CA TYR A 2 16.65 -19.89 22.14
C TYR A 2 16.29 -21.35 21.79
N LYS A 3 16.33 -21.72 20.50
CA LYS A 3 17.51 -21.93 19.63
C LYS A 3 18.06 -23.36 19.77
N TYR A 4 17.96 -24.14 18.69
CA TYR A 4 19.05 -24.40 17.72
C TYR A 4 20.23 -25.16 18.33
N LEU A 5 20.59 -26.27 17.68
CA LEU A 5 21.93 -26.84 17.48
C LEU A 5 21.75 -28.36 17.22
N LYS A 6 22.49 -29.07 16.38
CA LYS A 6 23.51 -28.79 15.37
C LYS A 6 23.89 -30.17 14.79
N TYR A 7 24.22 -30.17 13.50
CA TYR A 7 25.26 -30.94 12.80
C TYR A 7 25.71 -32.38 13.17
N PHE A 8 26.14 -33.03 12.08
CA PHE A 8 27.32 -33.91 11.90
C PHE A 8 27.11 -35.42 12.02
N PHE A 9 27.52 -36.12 10.95
CA PHE A 9 28.34 -37.35 10.82
C PHE A 9 27.95 -38.05 9.49
N THR A 10 28.79 -38.64 8.64
CA THR A 10 30.24 -38.70 8.42
C THR A 10 30.50 -39.36 7.06
N CYS A 11 31.63 -38.97 6.46
CA CYS A 11 32.43 -39.54 5.36
C CYS A 11 32.34 -41.05 5.07
N ILE A 12 32.42 -41.44 3.78
CA ILE A 12 33.31 -42.52 3.30
C ILE A 12 33.99 -42.11 1.97
N ILE A 13 35.29 -42.39 1.94
CA ILE A 13 36.34 -42.10 0.95
C ILE A 13 36.34 -43.12 -0.20
N PHE A 14 36.64 -42.69 -1.44
CA PHE A 14 37.45 -43.48 -2.38
C PHE A 14 38.38 -42.56 -3.19
N PHE A 15 39.63 -42.99 -3.30
CA PHE A 15 40.81 -42.27 -3.80
C PHE A 15 41.27 -42.95 -5.10
N VAL A 16 41.56 -42.19 -6.16
CA VAL A 16 42.57 -42.55 -7.17
C VAL A 16 43.33 -41.29 -7.58
N ILE A 17 44.65 -41.41 -7.51
CA ILE A 17 45.70 -40.40 -7.65
C ILE A 17 46.27 -40.43 -9.08
N THR A 18 46.85 -39.31 -9.51
CA THR A 18 48.22 -39.12 -10.10
C THR A 18 48.17 -38.19 -11.31
N LEU A 19 48.63 -36.94 -11.18
CA LEU A 19 50.01 -36.38 -11.32
C LEU A 19 49.97 -35.51 -12.60
N SER A 20 50.57 -34.33 -12.78
CA SER A 20 51.74 -33.59 -12.27
C SER A 20 51.62 -32.17 -12.92
N CYS A 21 52.23 -31.05 -12.54
CA CYS A 21 53.48 -30.74 -11.85
C CYS A 21 53.54 -29.22 -11.50
N THR A 22 54.08 -28.93 -10.30
CA THR A 22 55.05 -27.85 -9.91
C THR A 22 54.71 -26.35 -10.09
N ASN A 23 54.56 -25.55 -9.00
CA ASN A 23 55.58 -24.89 -8.12
C ASN A 23 56.35 -23.75 -8.83
N ALA A 24 56.69 -22.57 -8.28
CA ALA A 24 56.48 -21.91 -6.99
C ALA A 24 57.02 -20.44 -7.07
N SER A 25 56.57 -19.60 -6.12
CA SER A 25 57.23 -18.44 -5.49
C SER A 25 57.67 -17.21 -6.30
N LEU A 26 57.19 -16.02 -5.91
CA LEU A 26 57.91 -15.09 -5.01
C LEU A 26 57.08 -13.85 -4.72
N ALA A 27 56.98 -13.51 -3.43
CA ALA A 27 56.42 -12.26 -2.95
C ALA A 27 57.50 -11.16 -2.96
N THR A 28 57.16 -9.99 -3.49
CA THR A 28 57.85 -8.73 -3.18
C THR A 28 56.80 -7.65 -2.95
N THR A 29 56.87 -7.04 -1.77
CA THR A 29 56.06 -5.94 -1.29
C THR A 29 56.43 -4.61 -1.95
N SER A 30 55.45 -3.88 -2.47
CA SER A 30 55.47 -2.41 -2.50
C SER A 30 54.04 -1.88 -2.61
N ALA A 31 53.61 -1.12 -1.61
CA ALA A 31 52.32 -0.46 -1.54
C ALA A 31 52.29 0.77 -2.45
N THR A 32 51.31 0.85 -3.35
CA THR A 32 50.70 2.08 -3.87
C THR A 32 49.35 1.76 -4.50
N ASP A 33 48.31 2.39 -3.93
CA ASP A 33 46.99 2.74 -4.45
C ASP A 33 46.07 1.68 -5.10
N SER A 34 44.96 1.47 -4.39
CA SER A 34 43.80 0.66 -4.72
C SER A 34 42.82 1.39 -5.64
N VAL A 35 42.77 1.02 -6.93
CA VAL A 35 41.57 1.15 -7.78
C VAL A 35 41.64 0.05 -8.84
N GLU A 36 41.06 -1.12 -8.56
CA GLU A 36 40.53 -2.07 -9.57
C GLU A 36 40.09 -3.36 -8.86
N SER A 37 38.79 -3.54 -8.65
CA SER A 37 38.13 -4.84 -8.52
C SER A 37 36.62 -4.64 -8.41
N ASP A 38 35.93 -4.51 -9.54
CA ASP A 38 34.46 -4.64 -9.57
C ASP A 38 33.92 -5.08 -10.95
N VAL A 39 34.74 -5.72 -11.79
CA VAL A 39 34.35 -6.06 -13.19
C VAL A 39 34.40 -7.57 -13.49
N GLN A 40 34.34 -8.46 -12.48
CA GLN A 40 34.40 -9.91 -12.75
C GLN A 40 33.37 -10.81 -12.04
N GLU A 41 32.30 -10.26 -11.44
CA GLU A 41 31.24 -11.11 -10.86
C GLU A 41 30.00 -11.33 -11.75
N SER A 42 29.87 -10.71 -12.94
CA SER A 42 28.63 -10.77 -13.73
C SER A 42 28.37 -12.10 -14.45
N ASP A 43 29.37 -12.96 -14.64
CA ASP A 43 29.26 -14.13 -15.54
C ASP A 43 28.94 -15.47 -14.83
N LYS A 44 28.75 -15.48 -13.50
CA LYS A 44 28.52 -16.73 -12.73
C LYS A 44 27.06 -17.05 -12.40
N TRP A 45 26.10 -16.23 -12.83
CA TRP A 45 24.71 -16.30 -12.31
C TRP A 45 23.73 -17.12 -13.17
N LEU A 46 24.18 -17.73 -14.28
CA LEU A 46 23.30 -18.39 -15.26
C LEU A 46 23.22 -19.93 -15.17
N ASP A 47 23.94 -20.56 -14.24
CA ASP A 47 24.11 -22.03 -14.23
C ASP A 47 23.13 -22.80 -13.29
N GLU A 48 22.28 -22.12 -12.53
CA GLU A 48 21.28 -22.76 -11.65
C GLU A 48 19.86 -22.53 -12.21
N PRO A 49 19.12 -23.57 -12.63
CA PRO A 49 17.72 -23.41 -13.00
C PRO A 49 16.94 -22.90 -11.78
N ALA A 50 16.05 -21.93 -11.99
CA ALA A 50 15.24 -21.35 -10.92
C ALA A 50 14.59 -22.46 -10.07
N ASN A 51 14.77 -22.40 -8.75
CA ASN A 51 13.99 -23.21 -7.82
C ASN A 51 12.52 -22.93 -8.13
N ALA A 52 11.83 -23.94 -8.69
CA ALA A 52 10.44 -23.85 -9.06
C ALA A 52 9.63 -23.28 -7.88
N ILE A 53 8.94 -22.18 -8.13
CA ILE A 53 8.11 -21.46 -7.15
C ILE A 53 7.21 -22.47 -6.43
N THR A 54 7.41 -22.61 -5.13
CA THR A 54 6.71 -23.57 -4.29
C THR A 54 5.28 -23.08 -3.98
N GLY A 55 4.28 -23.63 -4.67
CA GLY A 55 2.97 -23.92 -4.07
C GLY A 55 1.76 -23.02 -4.39
N GLY A 56 1.84 -22.08 -5.35
CA GLY A 56 0.69 -21.26 -5.79
C GLY A 56 0.20 -21.58 -7.22
N SER A 57 -1.07 -21.29 -7.53
CA SER A 57 -1.58 -21.35 -8.92
C SER A 57 -0.81 -20.36 -9.80
N THR A 58 -0.25 -20.83 -10.91
CA THR A 58 0.51 -20.04 -11.89
C THR A 58 -0.39 -19.19 -12.82
N ASP A 59 -1.69 -19.48 -12.89
CA ASP A 59 -2.66 -18.75 -13.72
C ASP A 59 -3.03 -17.37 -13.13
N PHE A 60 -2.54 -16.30 -13.75
CA PHE A 60 -2.72 -14.91 -13.32
C PHE A 60 -4.17 -14.37 -13.40
N ARG A 61 -5.09 -15.07 -14.08
CA ARG A 61 -6.51 -14.68 -14.11
C ARG A 61 -7.18 -14.69 -12.73
N GLY A 62 -6.62 -15.48 -11.81
CA GLY A 62 -7.02 -15.51 -10.40
C GLY A 62 -6.66 -14.26 -9.61
N GLU A 63 -5.76 -13.43 -10.13
CA GLU A 63 -5.17 -12.31 -9.41
C GLU A 63 -5.91 -10.98 -9.65
N THR A 64 -5.60 -10.01 -8.79
CA THR A 64 -5.87 -8.59 -8.99
C THR A 64 -4.59 -7.81 -8.68
N ILE A 65 -4.31 -6.78 -9.47
CA ILE A 65 -3.02 -6.09 -9.50
C ILE A 65 -3.14 -4.70 -8.88
N TYR A 66 -2.21 -4.35 -8.00
CA TYR A 66 -2.01 -3.00 -7.51
C TYR A 66 -0.72 -2.43 -8.12
N PHE A 67 -0.85 -1.45 -9.01
CA PHE A 67 0.26 -0.84 -9.73
C PHE A 67 0.81 0.36 -8.97
N VAL A 68 2.09 0.29 -8.61
CA VAL A 68 2.79 1.29 -7.79
C VAL A 68 4.01 1.84 -8.53
N MET A 69 4.29 3.10 -8.27
CA MET A 69 5.56 3.74 -8.58
C MET A 69 6.35 3.84 -7.26
N PRO A 70 7.35 2.99 -7.00
CA PRO A 70 8.00 2.90 -5.68
C PRO A 70 8.55 4.24 -5.20
N THR A 71 9.16 5.03 -6.10
CA THR A 71 9.73 6.37 -5.85
C THR A 71 8.71 7.42 -5.41
N ARG A 72 7.41 7.14 -5.55
CA ARG A 72 6.31 8.04 -5.19
C ARG A 72 5.29 7.42 -4.23
N PHE A 73 5.50 6.19 -3.78
CA PHE A 73 4.50 5.46 -2.99
C PHE A 73 4.65 5.68 -1.48
N TYR A 74 5.79 5.30 -0.90
CA TYR A 74 6.10 5.52 0.51
C TYR A 74 7.61 5.62 0.73
N ASP A 75 8.01 6.65 1.47
CA ASP A 75 9.38 6.93 1.90
C ASP A 75 9.72 6.03 3.09
N GLY A 76 10.53 5.00 2.82
CA GLY A 76 10.99 4.07 3.85
C GLY A 76 12.27 4.55 4.52
N ASP A 77 13.06 5.41 3.87
CA ASP A 77 14.28 5.98 4.39
C ASP A 77 14.57 7.37 3.80
N SER A 78 14.12 8.39 4.51
CA SER A 78 14.22 9.78 4.05
C SER A 78 15.65 10.28 3.92
N THR A 79 16.63 9.59 4.52
CA THR A 79 18.05 9.91 4.39
C THR A 79 18.62 9.56 3.02
N THR A 80 17.84 8.86 2.19
CA THR A 80 18.23 8.42 0.83
C THR A 80 17.37 9.05 -0.26
N ASN A 81 16.54 10.04 0.07
CA ASN A 81 15.75 10.76 -0.91
C ASN A 81 16.64 11.61 -1.82
N VAL A 82 16.46 11.49 -3.13
CA VAL A 82 17.36 12.09 -4.13
C VAL A 82 16.61 13.07 -5.04
N HIS A 83 17.16 14.27 -5.18
CA HIS A 83 16.74 15.23 -6.20
C HIS A 83 17.24 14.82 -7.58
N CYS A 84 16.35 14.79 -8.57
CA CYS A 84 16.73 14.67 -9.97
C CYS A 84 17.40 15.95 -10.48
N TRP A 85 18.14 15.86 -11.60
CA TRP A 85 18.86 16.99 -12.20
C TRP A 85 17.90 18.14 -12.56
N ASP A 86 16.69 17.77 -13.01
CA ASP A 86 15.66 18.71 -13.45
C ASP A 86 14.61 19.02 -12.37
N ASP A 87 14.84 18.68 -11.09
CA ASP A 87 13.92 19.05 -9.99
C ASP A 87 13.72 20.57 -9.90
N GLY A 88 14.79 21.34 -10.15
CA GLY A 88 14.72 22.80 -10.19
C GLY A 88 13.86 23.32 -11.36
N LEU A 89 13.85 22.63 -12.49
CA LEU A 89 12.99 22.96 -13.64
C LEU A 89 11.52 22.65 -13.32
N ALA A 90 11.28 21.49 -12.71
CA ALA A 90 9.96 21.08 -12.21
C ALA A 90 9.47 21.96 -11.06
N LYS A 91 10.38 22.66 -10.36
CA LYS A 91 10.13 23.40 -9.12
C LYS A 91 9.65 22.50 -7.99
N ASN A 92 10.18 21.28 -7.93
CA ASN A 92 10.02 20.41 -6.77
C ASN A 92 10.72 21.08 -5.56
N PRO A 93 10.05 21.23 -4.41
CA PRO A 93 10.71 21.74 -3.21
C PRO A 93 11.66 20.69 -2.63
N ASP A 94 12.65 21.12 -1.84
CA ASP A 94 13.58 20.22 -1.13
C ASP A 94 12.87 19.17 -0.24
N THR A 95 11.62 19.45 0.17
CA THR A 95 10.79 18.56 0.97
C THR A 95 10.01 17.52 0.16
N ASP A 96 10.05 17.58 -1.17
CA ASP A 96 9.42 16.63 -2.09
C ASP A 96 10.31 16.35 -3.33
N PRO A 97 11.52 15.78 -3.14
CA PRO A 97 12.37 15.34 -4.24
C PRO A 97 11.66 14.33 -5.14
N ALA A 98 12.07 14.24 -6.40
CA ALA A 98 11.49 13.28 -7.34
C ALA A 98 11.64 11.82 -6.89
N TRP A 99 12.79 11.45 -6.32
CA TRP A 99 12.98 10.15 -5.67
C TRP A 99 12.65 10.27 -4.18
N ARG A 100 11.38 10.10 -3.84
CA ARG A 100 10.85 10.14 -2.47
C ARG A 100 9.99 8.91 -2.21
N GLY A 101 10.68 7.79 -2.06
CA GLY A 101 10.09 6.46 -1.94
C GLY A 101 11.07 5.39 -2.41
N ASP A 102 10.96 4.20 -1.85
CA ASP A 102 11.95 3.15 -2.01
C ASP A 102 11.35 1.75 -1.75
N PHE A 103 12.12 0.68 -2.00
CA PHE A 103 11.68 -0.69 -1.71
C PHE A 103 11.52 -0.94 -0.19
N ARG A 104 12.27 -0.19 0.63
CA ARG A 104 12.06 0.02 2.08
C ARG A 104 10.58 0.23 2.40
N GLY A 105 10.09 1.35 1.91
CA GLY A 105 8.76 1.87 2.18
C GLY A 105 7.67 1.02 1.53
N LEU A 106 7.90 0.54 0.30
CA LEU A 106 6.96 -0.39 -0.33
C LEU A 106 6.80 -1.67 0.51
N THR A 107 7.89 -2.25 1.01
CA THR A 107 7.89 -3.42 1.89
C THR A 107 7.06 -3.17 3.17
N GLN A 108 7.22 -2.00 3.79
CA GLN A 108 6.48 -1.61 4.99
C GLN A 108 4.96 -1.47 4.74
N LYS A 109 4.54 -1.23 3.50
CA LYS A 109 3.14 -0.98 3.13
C LYS A 109 2.50 -2.12 2.34
N LEU A 110 3.13 -3.28 2.22
CA LEU A 110 2.51 -4.48 1.61
C LEU A 110 1.20 -4.88 2.29
N ASP A 111 1.09 -4.69 3.62
CA ASP A 111 -0.16 -4.97 4.35
C ASP A 111 -1.31 -4.02 3.98
N TYR A 112 -1.03 -2.80 3.53
CA TYR A 112 -2.06 -1.91 2.98
C TYR A 112 -2.63 -2.47 1.67
N ILE A 113 -1.76 -2.92 0.78
CA ILE A 113 -2.16 -3.51 -0.51
C ILE A 113 -2.98 -4.78 -0.27
N LYS A 114 -2.53 -5.63 0.67
CA LYS A 114 -3.25 -6.84 1.08
C LYS A 114 -4.57 -6.51 1.78
N ALA A 115 -4.65 -5.45 2.58
CA ALA A 115 -5.88 -4.98 3.22
C ALA A 115 -6.94 -4.50 2.21
N LEU A 116 -6.53 -3.98 1.04
CA LEU A 116 -7.42 -3.70 -0.09
C LEU A 116 -7.86 -4.98 -0.85
N GLY A 117 -7.20 -6.12 -0.59
CA GLY A 117 -7.55 -7.42 -1.15
C GLY A 117 -6.80 -7.84 -2.41
N PHE A 118 -5.84 -7.03 -2.86
CA PHE A 118 -5.00 -7.34 -4.03
C PHE A 118 -4.01 -8.48 -3.74
N SER A 119 -3.73 -9.30 -4.75
CA SER A 119 -2.76 -10.42 -4.66
C SER A 119 -1.54 -10.29 -5.55
N ALA A 120 -1.41 -9.20 -6.30
CA ALA A 120 -0.20 -8.89 -7.05
C ALA A 120 0.16 -7.40 -6.94
N VAL A 121 1.46 -7.11 -6.93
CA VAL A 121 2.03 -5.75 -6.96
C VAL A 121 2.81 -5.60 -8.25
N TRP A 122 2.45 -4.59 -9.06
CA TRP A 122 3.22 -4.19 -10.23
C TRP A 122 4.06 -2.97 -9.87
N VAL A 123 5.38 -3.03 -10.08
CA VAL A 123 6.31 -1.90 -9.89
C VAL A 123 6.83 -1.39 -11.23
N THR A 124 7.00 -0.07 -11.37
CA THR A 124 7.74 0.56 -12.49
C THR A 124 9.16 0.00 -12.60
N PRO A 125 9.88 0.19 -13.73
CA PRO A 125 11.13 -0.53 -13.96
C PRO A 125 12.18 -0.20 -12.88
N PRO A 126 12.75 -1.20 -12.19
CA PRO A 126 13.75 -0.98 -11.15
C PRO A 126 15.17 -0.81 -11.71
N VAL A 127 15.32 -0.90 -13.03
CA VAL A 127 16.61 -0.89 -13.74
C VAL A 127 17.36 0.42 -13.50
N LYS A 128 18.69 0.34 -13.51
CA LYS A 128 19.57 1.51 -13.43
C LYS A 128 19.24 2.49 -14.56
N ASN A 129 18.93 3.72 -14.16
CA ASN A 129 18.33 4.73 -15.02
C ASN A 129 19.18 5.98 -15.18
N SER A 130 19.00 6.69 -16.30
CA SER A 130 19.74 7.93 -16.55
C SER A 130 18.98 8.90 -17.45
N SER A 131 18.38 9.91 -16.83
CA SER A 131 17.97 11.15 -17.49
C SER A 131 17.83 12.28 -16.48
N GLY A 132 17.54 13.49 -16.95
CA GLY A 132 17.34 14.64 -16.06
C GLY A 132 16.14 14.50 -15.12
N TYR A 133 15.17 13.64 -15.44
CA TYR A 133 13.95 13.46 -14.65
C TYR A 133 13.44 12.00 -14.63
N ASP A 134 14.30 11.05 -14.21
CA ASP A 134 14.15 9.60 -14.40
C ASP A 134 13.52 8.81 -13.23
N TYR A 135 12.85 9.46 -12.28
CA TYR A 135 12.22 8.79 -11.12
C TYR A 135 11.20 7.69 -11.48
N HIS A 136 10.72 7.69 -12.72
CA HIS A 136 9.79 6.72 -13.28
C HIS A 136 10.46 5.42 -13.78
N GLY A 137 11.78 5.42 -14.03
CA GLY A 137 12.53 4.20 -14.38
C GLY A 137 12.54 3.80 -15.86
N TYR A 138 12.11 4.64 -16.80
CA TYR A 138 11.98 4.26 -18.23
C TYR A 138 13.21 4.59 -19.11
N HIS A 139 14.22 5.32 -18.63
CA HIS A 139 15.43 5.68 -19.39
C HIS A 139 16.64 4.84 -18.98
N ALA A 140 16.54 3.52 -19.17
CA ALA A 140 17.56 2.56 -18.73
C ALA A 140 18.95 2.90 -19.29
N ILE A 141 19.96 2.89 -18.42
CA ILE A 141 21.37 2.91 -18.81
C ILE A 141 22.01 1.53 -18.62
N ASN A 142 21.43 0.67 -17.78
CA ASN A 142 21.84 -0.72 -17.64
C ASN A 142 20.63 -1.59 -17.25
N PHE A 143 20.29 -2.57 -18.09
CA PHE A 143 19.13 -3.45 -17.86
C PHE A 143 19.42 -4.62 -16.91
N LYS A 144 20.69 -4.85 -16.54
CA LYS A 144 21.12 -5.95 -15.67
C LYS A 144 21.53 -5.48 -14.27
N GLU A 145 21.17 -4.25 -13.89
CA GLU A 145 21.44 -3.67 -12.58
C GLU A 145 20.20 -2.97 -12.02
N ILE A 146 20.00 -3.06 -10.70
CA ILE A 146 18.99 -2.25 -10.00
C ILE A 146 19.55 -0.83 -9.81
N ASP A 147 18.70 0.20 -9.97
CA ASP A 147 19.14 1.58 -9.78
C ASP A 147 19.71 1.79 -8.36
N PRO A 148 20.94 2.33 -8.24
CA PRO A 148 21.58 2.52 -6.94
C PRO A 148 20.81 3.45 -6.00
N ARG A 149 19.93 4.31 -6.52
CA ARG A 149 19.08 5.21 -5.72
C ARG A 149 17.98 4.50 -4.94
N TYR A 150 17.68 3.23 -5.25
CA TYR A 150 16.76 2.42 -4.43
C TYR A 150 17.40 1.87 -3.15
N LYS A 151 18.72 1.96 -2.99
CA LYS A 151 19.43 1.49 -1.80
C LYS A 151 19.11 2.40 -0.62
N THR A 152 18.61 1.83 0.48
CA THR A 152 18.43 2.53 1.75
C THR A 152 19.64 2.31 2.67
N SER A 153 19.69 3.02 3.81
CA SER A 153 20.69 2.79 4.87
C SER A 153 20.60 1.41 5.53
N TYR A 154 19.53 0.64 5.25
CA TYR A 154 19.27 -0.71 5.78
C TYR A 154 19.69 -1.82 4.81
N ASP A 155 20.14 -1.45 3.62
CA ASP A 155 20.48 -2.37 2.55
C ASP A 155 21.97 -2.37 2.27
N THR A 156 22.49 -3.55 1.94
CA THR A 156 23.89 -3.69 1.55
C THR A 156 24.11 -3.17 0.13
N SER A 157 23.12 -3.34 -0.75
CA SER A 157 23.09 -2.89 -2.15
C SER A 157 21.65 -2.63 -2.61
N ALA A 158 21.46 -1.99 -3.76
CA ALA A 158 20.12 -1.84 -4.35
C ALA A 158 19.50 -3.20 -4.76
N LEU A 159 20.34 -4.17 -5.16
CA LEU A 159 19.91 -5.55 -5.41
C LEU A 159 19.36 -6.22 -4.15
N ASP A 160 20.01 -6.01 -3.00
CA ASP A 160 19.55 -6.49 -1.69
C ASP A 160 18.20 -5.86 -1.31
N ALA A 161 18.02 -4.56 -1.53
CA ALA A 161 16.73 -3.88 -1.33
C ALA A 161 15.60 -4.51 -2.16
N TYR A 162 15.86 -4.79 -3.44
CA TYR A 162 14.88 -5.39 -4.34
C TYR A 162 14.52 -6.84 -3.95
N LYS A 163 15.51 -7.67 -3.61
CA LYS A 163 15.30 -9.04 -3.13
C LYS A 163 14.45 -9.07 -1.85
N LYS A 164 14.78 -8.22 -0.87
CA LYS A 164 13.98 -8.11 0.38
C LYS A 164 12.52 -7.75 0.12
N PHE A 165 12.27 -6.88 -0.86
CA PHE A 165 10.90 -6.55 -1.26
C PHE A 165 10.17 -7.76 -1.85
N ILE A 166 10.80 -8.48 -2.78
CA ILE A 166 10.23 -9.70 -3.38
C ILE A 166 9.92 -10.73 -2.30
N ASP A 167 10.90 -11.05 -1.44
CA ASP A 167 10.76 -12.01 -0.35
C ASP A 167 9.62 -11.62 0.60
N ALA A 168 9.50 -10.33 0.94
CA ALA A 168 8.44 -9.84 1.80
C ALA A 168 7.06 -9.87 1.14
N ALA A 169 6.97 -9.61 -0.17
CA ALA A 169 5.74 -9.75 -0.94
C ALA A 169 5.29 -11.22 -0.96
N HIS A 170 6.19 -12.14 -1.31
CA HIS A 170 5.93 -13.58 -1.33
C HIS A 170 5.53 -14.12 0.05
N ALA A 171 6.21 -13.68 1.12
CA ALA A 171 5.86 -14.05 2.49
C ALA A 171 4.44 -13.63 2.91
N LYS A 172 3.86 -12.64 2.21
CA LYS A 172 2.48 -12.18 2.40
C LYS A 172 1.49 -12.77 1.39
N GLY A 173 1.97 -13.62 0.47
CA GLY A 173 1.18 -14.22 -0.61
C GLY A 173 0.93 -13.28 -1.79
N LEU A 174 1.69 -12.18 -1.90
CA LEU A 174 1.61 -11.23 -3.01
C LEU A 174 2.60 -11.63 -4.11
N LYS A 175 2.15 -11.67 -5.36
CA LYS A 175 3.02 -11.80 -6.54
C LYS A 175 3.65 -10.46 -6.92
N VAL A 176 4.83 -10.48 -7.52
CA VAL A 176 5.55 -9.31 -8.01
C VAL A 176 5.59 -9.30 -9.54
N ILE A 177 5.03 -8.24 -10.12
CA ILE A 177 5.10 -7.96 -11.55
C ILE A 177 6.14 -6.86 -11.73
N GLN A 178 7.15 -7.14 -12.55
CA GLN A 178 8.15 -6.15 -12.91
C GLN A 178 7.84 -5.55 -14.27
N ASP A 179 7.91 -4.23 -14.35
CA ASP A 179 7.93 -3.53 -15.64
C ASP A 179 9.29 -3.72 -16.33
N VAL A 180 9.27 -4.06 -17.62
CA VAL A 180 10.45 -4.26 -18.45
C VAL A 180 10.34 -3.44 -19.73
N VAL A 181 11.43 -2.78 -20.07
CA VAL A 181 11.54 -1.97 -21.29
C VAL A 181 12.46 -2.70 -22.25
N TYR A 182 11.95 -3.08 -23.41
CA TYR A 182 12.76 -3.71 -24.46
C TYR A 182 13.03 -2.79 -25.64
N ASN A 183 12.22 -1.74 -25.79
CA ASN A 183 12.23 -0.90 -26.99
C ASN A 183 13.44 0.03 -27.04
N HIS A 184 13.79 0.63 -25.90
CA HIS A 184 14.72 1.75 -25.89
C HIS A 184 15.59 1.73 -24.63
N SER A 185 16.77 2.34 -24.74
CA SER A 185 17.55 2.81 -23.59
C SER A 185 17.35 4.32 -23.41
N GLY A 186 18.03 4.90 -22.42
CA GLY A 186 18.22 6.34 -22.31
C GLY A 186 19.17 6.91 -23.37
N ASN A 187 19.31 8.24 -23.39
CA ASN A 187 20.16 8.98 -24.32
C ASN A 187 21.67 8.99 -23.97
N PHE A 188 22.10 8.11 -23.06
CA PHE A 188 23.49 7.99 -22.58
C PHE A 188 24.20 6.71 -23.01
N GLY A 189 23.58 5.90 -23.87
CA GLY A 189 24.09 4.60 -24.28
C GLY A 189 23.93 3.54 -23.18
N GLU A 190 23.57 2.33 -23.55
CA GLU A 190 23.46 1.22 -22.59
C GLU A 190 24.87 0.69 -22.24
N GLU A 191 25.16 0.51 -20.95
CA GLU A 191 26.49 0.23 -20.39
C GLU A 191 27.17 -1.04 -20.98
N ASN A 192 26.40 -2.00 -21.46
CA ASN A 192 26.89 -3.29 -21.95
C ASN A 192 26.82 -3.43 -23.49
N LEU A 193 25.91 -2.70 -24.14
CA LEU A 193 25.71 -2.73 -25.59
C LEU A 193 26.44 -1.57 -26.28
N TYR A 194 26.39 -0.37 -25.71
CA TYR A 194 26.96 0.85 -26.29
C TYR A 194 27.50 1.82 -25.20
N PRO A 195 28.63 1.49 -24.56
CA PRO A 195 29.13 2.17 -23.38
C PRO A 195 29.68 3.58 -23.70
N LEU A 196 28.80 4.59 -23.71
CA LEU A 196 29.19 6.00 -23.75
C LEU A 196 29.40 6.57 -22.36
N PHE A 197 28.52 6.19 -21.43
CA PHE A 197 28.56 6.61 -20.03
C PHE A 197 28.31 5.42 -19.11
N LYS A 198 28.86 5.51 -17.90
CA LYS A 198 28.49 4.69 -16.75
C LYS A 198 27.86 5.60 -15.71
N ARG A 199 26.79 5.14 -15.07
CA ARG A 199 26.21 5.84 -13.93
C ARG A 199 26.86 5.38 -12.62
N ASN A 200 27.41 6.34 -11.89
CA ASN A 200 27.89 6.16 -10.53
C ASN A 200 26.77 6.47 -9.53
N ALA A 201 26.91 5.99 -8.29
CA ALA A 201 26.01 6.38 -7.21
C ALA A 201 26.06 7.92 -7.01
N PRO A 202 24.92 8.55 -6.67
CA PRO A 202 24.91 10.00 -6.43
C PRO A 202 25.82 10.37 -5.25
N LEU A 203 26.52 11.50 -5.37
CA LEU A 203 27.31 12.07 -4.28
C LEU A 203 26.38 12.92 -3.40
N GLY A 204 25.74 12.27 -2.42
CA GLY A 204 24.75 12.91 -1.56
C GLY A 204 23.34 12.86 -2.15
N LEU A 205 22.48 13.80 -1.74
CA LEU A 205 21.04 13.80 -2.08
C LEU A 205 20.69 14.58 -3.34
N ASN A 206 21.68 15.20 -3.99
CA ASN A 206 21.49 15.89 -5.26
C ASN A 206 22.13 15.07 -6.36
N ASP A 207 21.30 14.42 -7.16
CA ASP A 207 21.77 13.85 -8.40
C ASP A 207 22.15 14.99 -9.34
N THR A 208 23.24 14.84 -10.09
CA THR A 208 23.62 15.80 -11.13
C THR A 208 24.21 15.06 -12.32
N ILE A 209 24.35 15.73 -13.46
CA ILE A 209 25.04 15.15 -14.64
C ILE A 209 26.46 14.66 -14.30
N ALA A 210 27.08 15.16 -13.22
CA ALA A 210 28.39 14.70 -12.74
C ALA A 210 28.38 13.25 -12.21
N SER A 211 27.20 12.71 -11.88
CA SER A 211 27.01 11.29 -11.54
C SER A 211 27.14 10.37 -12.77
N LEU A 212 27.19 10.93 -13.98
CA LEU A 212 27.53 10.19 -15.18
C LEU A 212 29.02 10.33 -15.52
N GLN A 213 29.72 9.21 -15.44
CA GLN A 213 31.09 9.11 -15.87
C GLN A 213 31.13 8.79 -17.37
N LYS A 214 31.74 9.68 -18.16
CA LYS A 214 32.04 9.39 -19.57
C LYS A 214 33.04 8.23 -19.63
N THR A 215 32.63 7.12 -20.23
CA THR A 215 33.48 5.94 -20.44
C THR A 215 33.99 5.87 -21.87
N ASP A 216 33.15 6.19 -22.86
CA ASP A 216 33.41 6.30 -24.32
C ASP A 216 34.79 5.80 -24.80
N ILE A 217 35.07 4.51 -24.58
CA ILE A 217 36.40 3.92 -24.80
C ILE A 217 36.73 3.92 -26.30
N ALA A 218 35.71 3.85 -27.14
CA ALA A 218 35.82 3.82 -28.59
C ALA A 218 35.86 5.22 -29.25
N GLY A 219 35.91 6.31 -28.47
CA GLY A 219 36.02 7.68 -29.00
C GLY A 219 34.86 8.08 -29.93
N LYS A 220 33.65 7.62 -29.62
CA LYS A 220 32.45 7.88 -30.43
C LYS A 220 32.01 9.34 -30.32
N LEU A 221 32.17 9.95 -29.15
CA LEU A 221 31.87 11.36 -28.88
C LEU A 221 33.03 12.28 -29.32
N PRO A 222 32.75 13.55 -29.66
CA PRO A 222 33.80 14.49 -30.05
C PRO A 222 34.78 14.77 -28.89
N ALA A 223 36.04 15.07 -29.23
CA ALA A 223 37.09 15.31 -28.24
C ALA A 223 36.77 16.46 -27.28
N ASN A 224 36.05 17.49 -27.76
CA ASN A 224 35.59 18.63 -26.97
C ASN A 224 34.22 18.43 -26.31
N TYR A 225 33.69 17.19 -26.22
CA TYR A 225 32.35 16.91 -25.69
C TYR A 225 32.06 17.61 -24.36
N SER A 226 32.99 17.56 -23.40
CA SER A 226 32.79 18.12 -22.05
C SER A 226 32.68 19.65 -22.01
N THR A 227 33.04 20.35 -23.09
CA THR A 227 32.95 21.81 -23.19
C THR A 227 31.81 22.28 -24.11
N LEU A 228 31.06 21.35 -24.71
CA LEU A 228 29.87 21.65 -25.49
C LEU A 228 28.73 22.16 -24.60
N THR A 229 27.80 22.90 -25.19
CA THR A 229 26.53 23.25 -24.54
C THR A 229 25.70 21.98 -24.27
N PRO A 230 24.78 21.98 -23.29
CA PRO A 230 23.92 20.82 -23.02
C PRO A 230 23.20 20.28 -24.28
N ASP A 231 22.64 21.16 -25.11
CA ASP A 231 21.98 20.77 -26.37
C ASP A 231 22.95 20.12 -27.36
N ALA A 232 24.18 20.65 -27.47
CA ALA A 232 25.21 20.07 -28.34
C ALA A 232 25.76 18.76 -27.79
N GLN A 233 25.81 18.57 -26.46
CA GLN A 233 26.13 17.28 -25.85
C GLN A 233 25.05 16.25 -26.14
N TYR A 234 23.77 16.61 -25.99
CA TYR A 234 22.65 15.75 -26.36
C TYR A 234 22.72 15.36 -27.84
N ALA A 235 22.87 16.34 -28.74
CA ALA A 235 22.99 16.08 -30.17
C ALA A 235 24.19 15.17 -30.51
N ALA A 236 25.32 15.33 -29.82
CA ALA A 236 26.49 14.47 -30.00
C ALA A 236 26.24 13.02 -29.54
N ARG A 237 25.50 12.81 -28.44
CA ARG A 237 25.10 11.47 -27.98
C ARG A 237 24.15 10.81 -28.96
N ILE A 238 23.13 11.53 -29.43
CA ILE A 238 22.20 11.03 -30.46
C ILE A 238 22.96 10.69 -31.75
N ALA A 239 23.86 11.56 -32.23
CA ALA A 239 24.67 11.27 -33.41
C ALA A 239 25.59 10.06 -33.21
N ALA A 240 26.09 9.82 -31.98
CA ALA A 240 26.88 8.63 -31.70
C ALA A 240 26.06 7.33 -31.82
N MET A 241 24.77 7.35 -31.44
CA MET A 241 23.89 6.17 -31.46
C MET A 241 23.08 6.00 -32.75
N LYS A 242 22.91 7.06 -33.56
CA LYS A 242 22.02 7.04 -34.74
C LYS A 242 22.73 7.13 -36.09
N GLU A 243 24.06 7.19 -36.12
CA GLU A 243 24.83 7.28 -37.36
C GLU A 243 25.59 5.98 -37.66
N ASN A 244 25.46 5.47 -38.89
CA ASN A 244 26.14 4.26 -39.38
C ASN A 244 27.66 4.26 -39.12
N THR A 245 28.28 5.45 -39.16
CA THR A 245 29.73 5.60 -38.98
C THR A 245 30.16 5.52 -37.51
N LYS A 246 29.22 5.63 -36.57
CA LYS A 246 29.47 5.64 -35.13
C LYS A 246 28.94 4.36 -34.49
N ASP A 247 27.68 4.00 -34.71
CA ASP A 247 27.15 2.71 -34.29
C ASP A 247 27.26 1.69 -35.45
N THR A 248 28.48 1.14 -35.60
CA THR A 248 28.78 0.16 -36.65
C THR A 248 28.18 -1.22 -36.37
N ASN A 249 27.78 -1.48 -35.12
CA ASN A 249 27.15 -2.73 -34.70
C ASN A 249 25.62 -2.66 -34.79
N PHE A 250 25.06 -1.47 -35.04
CA PHE A 250 23.63 -1.21 -35.12
C PHE A 250 22.92 -1.75 -33.87
N VAL A 251 23.44 -1.36 -32.71
CA VAL A 251 22.78 -1.56 -31.41
C VAL A 251 21.45 -0.83 -31.39
N TYR A 252 21.41 0.35 -32.02
CA TYR A 252 20.21 1.17 -32.16
C TYR A 252 19.74 1.17 -33.61
N HIS A 253 18.44 1.36 -33.81
CA HIS A 253 17.92 1.70 -35.13
C HIS A 253 18.37 3.10 -35.52
N HIS A 254 18.68 3.34 -36.81
CA HIS A 254 19.13 4.65 -37.29
C HIS A 254 18.02 5.48 -37.94
N GLU A 255 16.78 5.03 -37.87
CA GLU A 255 15.62 5.83 -38.26
C GLU A 255 15.42 6.97 -37.26
N LYS A 256 15.52 8.21 -37.76
CA LYS A 256 15.59 9.42 -36.90
C LYS A 256 14.21 9.97 -36.55
N SER A 257 13.17 9.51 -37.22
CA SER A 257 11.80 10.00 -37.07
C SER A 257 10.81 8.86 -37.25
N MET A 258 9.71 8.90 -36.52
CA MET A 258 8.61 7.95 -36.71
C MET A 258 7.29 8.66 -37.03
N SER A 259 6.40 7.92 -37.67
CA SER A 259 4.97 8.23 -37.79
C SER A 259 4.14 7.13 -37.13
N TRP A 260 3.20 7.54 -36.27
CA TRP A 260 2.44 6.67 -35.36
C TRP A 260 1.64 5.56 -36.04
N GLU A 261 1.21 5.77 -37.30
CA GLU A 261 0.40 4.83 -38.09
C GLU A 261 1.17 4.26 -39.28
N SER A 262 2.50 4.13 -39.16
CA SER A 262 3.37 3.58 -40.21
C SER A 262 4.39 2.59 -39.65
N TYR A 263 5.04 1.81 -40.50
CA TYR A 263 6.09 0.86 -40.09
C TYR A 263 7.22 1.55 -39.29
N SER A 264 7.52 2.82 -39.56
CA SER A 264 8.55 3.57 -38.83
C SER A 264 8.28 3.69 -37.32
N VAL A 265 7.07 3.41 -36.84
CA VAL A 265 6.77 3.32 -35.39
C VAL A 265 7.53 2.19 -34.70
N GLN A 266 7.94 1.14 -35.45
CA GLN A 266 8.67 -0.02 -34.94
C GLN A 266 10.19 0.08 -35.05
N THR A 267 10.69 1.15 -35.67
CA THR A 267 12.12 1.33 -35.92
C THR A 267 12.62 2.74 -35.58
N GLY A 268 11.72 3.67 -35.28
CA GLY A 268 12.02 5.08 -35.07
C GLY A 268 11.97 5.49 -33.60
N GLN A 269 12.71 6.55 -33.27
CA GLN A 269 12.87 7.03 -31.90
C GLN A 269 11.61 7.73 -31.35
N ILE A 270 11.14 7.27 -30.19
CA ILE A 270 10.06 7.91 -29.41
C ILE A 270 10.64 8.93 -28.40
N ALA A 271 9.90 10.00 -28.11
CA ALA A 271 10.11 10.92 -26.98
C ALA A 271 11.51 11.55 -26.79
N GLY A 272 12.39 11.56 -27.80
CA GLY A 272 13.72 12.17 -27.73
C GLY A 272 14.72 11.37 -26.89
N ASP A 273 14.44 11.14 -25.61
CA ASP A 273 15.36 10.47 -24.69
C ASP A 273 15.26 8.94 -24.68
N CYS A 274 14.25 8.38 -25.34
CA CYS A 274 14.04 6.94 -25.51
C CYS A 274 14.70 6.45 -26.80
N VAL A 275 16.02 6.24 -26.77
CA VAL A 275 16.80 5.88 -27.97
C VAL A 275 16.52 4.44 -28.37
N ASP A 276 15.89 4.28 -29.53
CA ASP A 276 15.33 3.03 -30.04
C ASP A 276 16.38 1.95 -30.35
N LEU A 277 16.32 0.84 -29.62
CA LEU A 277 17.19 -0.34 -29.74
C LEU A 277 16.78 -1.16 -30.96
N ASN A 278 17.77 -1.70 -31.68
CA ASN A 278 17.54 -2.62 -32.78
C ASN A 278 17.24 -4.03 -32.24
N THR A 279 15.97 -4.32 -31.98
CA THR A 279 15.55 -5.59 -31.37
C THR A 279 15.66 -6.80 -32.32
N GLU A 280 15.90 -6.56 -33.60
CA GLU A 280 16.15 -7.55 -34.65
C GLU A 280 17.61 -8.02 -34.64
N ASN A 281 18.49 -7.28 -33.95
CA ASN A 281 19.89 -7.59 -33.77
C ASN A 281 20.11 -8.68 -32.71
N PRO A 282 20.76 -9.82 -33.05
CA PRO A 282 21.06 -10.89 -32.11
C PRO A 282 21.80 -10.47 -30.86
N THR A 283 22.70 -9.50 -30.95
CA THR A 283 23.41 -8.99 -29.75
C THR A 283 22.43 -8.34 -28.78
N VAL A 284 21.49 -7.56 -29.30
CA VAL A 284 20.53 -6.79 -28.51
C VAL A 284 19.47 -7.70 -27.88
N TYR A 285 18.76 -8.51 -28.67
CA TYR A 285 17.69 -9.33 -28.10
C TYR A 285 18.21 -10.42 -27.15
N ASN A 286 19.42 -10.94 -27.35
CA ASN A 286 20.01 -11.89 -26.41
C ASN A 286 20.36 -11.21 -25.08
N TYR A 287 20.92 -9.99 -25.13
CA TYR A 287 21.18 -9.21 -23.93
C TYR A 287 19.90 -8.91 -23.13
N LEU A 288 18.81 -8.51 -23.81
CA LEU A 288 17.51 -8.26 -23.18
C LEU A 288 16.86 -9.55 -22.63
N ALA A 289 17.00 -10.67 -23.34
CA ALA A 289 16.55 -11.97 -22.85
C ALA A 289 17.30 -12.39 -21.59
N ASP A 290 18.62 -12.17 -21.53
CA ASP A 290 19.42 -12.48 -20.35
C ASP A 290 19.11 -11.58 -19.16
N ALA A 291 18.86 -10.28 -19.39
CA ALA A 291 18.37 -9.38 -18.36
C ALA A 291 17.03 -9.89 -17.79
N SER A 292 16.13 -10.35 -18.66
CA SER A 292 14.84 -10.92 -18.25
C SER A 292 15.02 -12.18 -17.40
N LYS A 293 15.89 -13.12 -17.80
CA LYS A 293 16.21 -14.33 -17.02
C LYS A 293 16.78 -13.99 -15.65
N TRP A 294 17.65 -12.98 -15.58
CA TRP A 294 18.21 -12.52 -14.32
C TRP A 294 17.11 -12.04 -13.36
N TYR A 295 16.18 -11.19 -13.81
CA TYR A 295 15.06 -10.76 -12.97
C TYR A 295 14.15 -11.90 -12.52
N ILE A 296 13.89 -12.87 -13.40
CA ILE A 296 13.17 -14.10 -13.03
C ILE A 296 13.92 -14.85 -11.93
N SER A 297 15.25 -14.95 -12.01
CA SER A 297 16.06 -15.61 -10.97
C SER A 297 16.03 -14.88 -9.62
N LEU A 298 15.62 -13.60 -9.58
CA LEU A 298 15.44 -12.86 -8.34
C LEU A 298 14.09 -13.14 -7.67
N GLY A 299 13.17 -13.85 -8.34
CA GLY A 299 11.84 -14.19 -7.83
C GLY A 299 10.69 -13.35 -8.39
N VAL A 300 10.88 -12.65 -9.51
CA VAL A 300 9.77 -11.98 -10.20
C VAL A 300 8.77 -13.03 -10.72
N ASP A 301 7.46 -12.75 -10.61
CA ASP A 301 6.39 -13.68 -10.98
C ASP A 301 5.80 -13.43 -12.39
N ALA A 302 5.95 -12.21 -12.91
CA ALA A 302 5.46 -11.82 -14.22
C ALA A 302 6.16 -10.55 -14.74
N PHE A 303 6.05 -10.32 -16.04
CA PHE A 303 6.48 -9.08 -16.67
C PHE A 303 5.31 -8.29 -17.25
N ARG A 304 5.34 -6.97 -17.01
CA ARG A 304 4.65 -5.99 -17.85
C ARG A 304 5.68 -5.42 -18.83
N VAL A 305 5.41 -5.53 -20.13
CA VAL A 305 6.30 -5.03 -21.18
C VAL A 305 5.85 -3.65 -21.65
N ASP A 306 6.76 -2.71 -21.59
CA ASP A 306 6.58 -1.34 -22.04
C ASP A 306 6.52 -1.21 -23.57
N THR A 307 5.81 -0.19 -24.05
CA THR A 307 5.86 0.31 -25.45
C THR A 307 5.74 -0.75 -26.55
N VAL A 308 4.94 -1.81 -26.35
CA VAL A 308 4.89 -3.00 -27.22
C VAL A 308 4.68 -2.69 -28.70
N LYS A 309 3.87 -1.67 -29.04
CA LYS A 309 3.60 -1.31 -30.45
C LYS A 309 4.84 -0.86 -31.23
N HIS A 310 5.93 -0.52 -30.52
CA HIS A 310 7.19 -0.07 -31.07
C HIS A 310 8.18 -1.22 -31.34
N ILE A 311 7.81 -2.46 -31.02
CA ILE A 311 8.58 -3.65 -31.38
C ILE A 311 7.72 -4.55 -32.25
N SER A 312 8.29 -5.15 -33.29
CA SER A 312 7.56 -6.10 -34.11
C SER A 312 7.11 -7.32 -33.29
N ARG A 313 5.84 -7.75 -33.47
CA ARG A 313 5.37 -9.03 -32.92
C ARG A 313 6.25 -10.20 -33.34
N LEU A 314 6.80 -10.16 -34.56
CA LEU A 314 7.67 -11.22 -35.04
C LEU A 314 8.91 -11.38 -34.14
N THR A 315 9.52 -10.26 -33.76
CA THR A 315 10.67 -10.24 -32.86
C THR A 315 10.31 -10.87 -31.51
N PHE A 316 9.21 -10.45 -30.89
CA PHE A 316 8.71 -11.08 -29.65
C PHE A 316 8.54 -12.60 -29.78
N ASN A 317 7.85 -13.05 -30.84
CA ASN A 317 7.52 -14.46 -31.08
C ASN A 317 8.74 -15.32 -31.41
N LYS A 318 9.82 -14.74 -31.94
CA LYS A 318 11.04 -15.45 -32.33
C LYS A 318 12.14 -15.44 -31.27
N THR A 319 12.16 -14.44 -30.39
CA THR A 319 13.27 -14.21 -29.46
C THR A 319 12.83 -14.18 -28.00
N LEU A 320 12.25 -13.08 -27.55
CA LEU A 320 12.01 -12.78 -26.13
C LEU A 320 11.03 -13.75 -25.48
N ILE A 321 9.87 -14.00 -26.10
CA ILE A 321 8.85 -14.89 -25.52
C ILE A 321 9.39 -16.33 -25.38
N PRO A 322 9.92 -16.98 -26.44
CA PRO A 322 10.49 -18.31 -26.29
C PRO A 322 11.61 -18.39 -25.25
N ALA A 323 12.50 -17.40 -25.20
CA ALA A 323 13.61 -17.38 -24.25
C ALA A 323 13.13 -17.30 -22.79
N ILE A 324 12.15 -16.43 -22.51
CA ILE A 324 11.56 -16.29 -21.16
C ILE A 324 10.80 -17.56 -20.78
N LYS A 325 9.95 -18.08 -21.66
CA LYS A 325 9.14 -19.28 -21.39
C LYS A 325 10.00 -20.53 -21.20
N ALA A 326 11.10 -20.66 -21.94
CA ALA A 326 12.05 -21.76 -21.77
C ALA A 326 12.75 -21.71 -20.39
N TYR A 327 12.99 -20.51 -19.85
CA TYR A 327 13.65 -20.34 -18.56
C TYR A 327 12.68 -20.41 -17.37
N ALA A 328 11.54 -19.71 -17.45
CA ALA A 328 10.58 -19.56 -16.35
C ALA A 328 9.44 -20.59 -16.35
N GLY A 329 9.30 -21.34 -17.45
CA GLY A 329 8.16 -22.21 -17.70
C GLY A 329 7.03 -21.54 -18.48
N ASN A 330 6.16 -22.38 -19.05
CA ASN A 330 5.09 -21.92 -19.96
C ASN A 330 4.06 -20.99 -19.30
N ASP A 331 3.90 -21.10 -17.99
CA ASP A 331 2.88 -20.36 -17.24
C ASP A 331 3.35 -18.98 -16.76
N PHE A 332 4.64 -18.63 -16.93
CA PHE A 332 5.14 -17.30 -16.54
C PHE A 332 4.39 -16.20 -17.29
N PHE A 333 3.71 -15.32 -16.58
CA PHE A 333 2.80 -14.37 -17.22
C PHE A 333 3.57 -13.18 -17.81
N ILE A 334 3.31 -12.89 -19.08
CA ILE A 334 3.89 -11.76 -19.80
C ILE A 334 2.72 -11.02 -20.44
N PHE A 335 2.57 -9.76 -20.11
CA PHE A 335 1.61 -8.89 -20.78
C PHE A 335 2.27 -7.57 -21.11
N GLY A 336 1.75 -6.81 -22.07
CA GLY A 336 2.34 -5.51 -22.37
C GLY A 336 1.36 -4.43 -22.80
N GLU A 337 1.88 -3.21 -22.81
CA GLU A 337 1.13 -2.03 -23.20
C GLU A 337 1.24 -1.77 -24.70
N VAL A 338 0.13 -1.94 -25.40
CA VAL A 338 -0.03 -1.52 -26.79
C VAL A 338 -0.87 -0.24 -26.78
N CYS A 339 -0.22 0.92 -26.70
CA CYS A 339 -0.90 2.22 -26.61
C CYS A 339 -1.61 2.58 -27.92
N SER A 340 -2.85 2.13 -28.05
CA SER A 340 -3.75 2.41 -29.16
C SER A 340 -4.82 3.41 -28.72
N ARG A 341 -4.53 4.72 -28.81
CA ARG A 341 -5.43 5.83 -28.47
C ARG A 341 -6.61 5.94 -29.44
N TYR A 342 -7.39 4.86 -29.50
CA TYR A 342 -8.45 4.60 -30.45
C TYR A 342 -9.54 3.78 -29.76
N ARG A 343 -10.82 4.12 -29.97
CA ARG A 343 -11.93 3.47 -29.25
C ARG A 343 -12.25 2.07 -29.76
N GLN A 344 -11.83 1.74 -30.98
CA GLN A 344 -12.01 0.42 -31.60
C GLN A 344 -10.80 -0.49 -31.35
N VAL A 345 -11.01 -1.81 -31.46
CA VAL A 345 -9.96 -2.82 -31.22
C VAL A 345 -8.79 -2.75 -32.23
N TRP A 346 -9.07 -2.34 -33.46
CA TRP A 346 -8.07 -2.18 -34.52
C TRP A 346 -7.73 -0.70 -34.68
N ASN A 347 -6.53 -0.31 -34.24
CA ASN A 347 -6.02 1.05 -34.32
C ASN A 347 -5.87 1.47 -35.79
N ASN A 348 -6.76 2.36 -36.26
CA ASN A 348 -6.86 2.81 -37.65
C ASN A 348 -6.90 1.65 -38.69
N GLY A 349 -7.41 0.48 -38.30
CA GLY A 349 -7.41 -0.71 -39.16
C GLY A 349 -6.03 -1.32 -39.43
N ILE A 350 -5.00 -1.00 -38.65
CA ILE A 350 -3.63 -1.50 -38.80
C ILE A 350 -3.34 -2.55 -37.70
N PRO A 351 -3.33 -3.85 -38.03
CA PRO A 351 -3.09 -4.90 -37.04
C PRO A 351 -1.77 -4.76 -36.30
N ALA A 352 -0.68 -4.44 -36.99
CA ALA A 352 0.68 -4.43 -36.43
C ALA A 352 0.91 -3.46 -35.24
N ILE A 353 -0.04 -2.55 -34.99
CA ILE A 353 -0.03 -1.58 -33.87
C ILE A 353 -1.29 -1.67 -33.00
N SER A 354 -2.04 -2.77 -33.11
CA SER A 354 -3.31 -2.99 -32.41
C SER A 354 -3.18 -4.03 -31.31
N THR A 355 -3.90 -3.86 -30.21
CA THR A 355 -3.78 -4.70 -29.00
C THR A 355 -3.94 -6.21 -29.24
N PRO A 356 -4.97 -6.73 -29.95
CA PRO A 356 -5.12 -8.18 -30.11
C PRO A 356 -3.99 -8.83 -30.91
N PHE A 357 -3.31 -8.07 -31.78
CA PHE A 357 -2.33 -8.60 -32.72
C PHE A 357 -1.20 -9.35 -32.03
N PHE A 358 -0.73 -8.84 -30.90
CA PHE A 358 0.42 -9.36 -30.15
C PHE A 358 0.11 -10.66 -29.37
N THR A 359 -1.17 -11.03 -29.25
CA THR A 359 -1.58 -12.24 -28.52
C THR A 359 -1.45 -13.54 -29.32
N TRP A 360 -1.04 -13.44 -30.58
CA TRP A 360 -1.02 -14.53 -31.56
C TRP A 360 0.39 -14.95 -31.97
N LYS A 361 0.56 -16.27 -32.16
CA LYS A 361 1.73 -16.83 -32.86
C LYS A 361 1.71 -16.45 -34.33
N GLU A 362 2.88 -16.57 -34.95
CA GLU A 362 2.99 -16.46 -36.40
C GLU A 362 2.31 -17.62 -37.12
N ARG A 363 1.56 -17.29 -38.17
CA ARG A 363 0.92 -18.26 -39.09
C ARG A 363 1.76 -18.53 -40.33
N THR A 364 2.71 -17.64 -40.61
CA THR A 364 3.69 -17.77 -41.68
C THR A 364 5.03 -18.15 -41.07
N ASN A 365 5.77 -19.04 -41.73
CA ASN A 365 7.12 -19.37 -41.31
C ASN A 365 8.12 -18.32 -41.82
N TYR A 366 8.49 -17.37 -40.95
CA TYR A 366 9.59 -16.45 -41.20
C TYR A 366 10.91 -17.09 -40.75
N ALA A 367 11.87 -17.20 -41.68
CA ALA A 367 13.18 -17.81 -41.48
C ALA A 367 14.12 -16.88 -40.69
N TRP A 368 13.79 -16.66 -39.41
CA TRP A 368 14.56 -15.82 -38.49
C TRP A 368 16.02 -16.29 -38.38
N SER A 369 16.95 -15.35 -38.45
CA SER A 369 18.38 -15.61 -38.32
C SER A 369 18.84 -15.37 -36.88
N SER A 370 19.57 -16.31 -36.31
CA SER A 370 20.19 -16.14 -35.00
C SER A 370 21.50 -15.33 -35.04
N THR A 371 21.97 -14.95 -36.22
CA THR A 371 23.30 -14.31 -36.40
C THR A 371 23.28 -13.10 -37.34
N ASP A 372 22.21 -12.87 -38.10
CA ASP A 372 22.17 -11.83 -39.12
C ASP A 372 21.00 -10.88 -38.91
N ARG A 373 21.30 -9.67 -38.43
CA ARG A 373 20.31 -8.62 -38.18
C ARG A 373 19.63 -8.14 -39.46
N LEU A 374 20.31 -8.11 -40.60
CA LEU A 374 19.75 -7.55 -41.85
C LEU A 374 18.65 -8.45 -42.39
N VAL A 375 18.85 -9.77 -42.26
CA VAL A 375 17.79 -10.75 -42.55
C VAL A 375 16.58 -10.51 -41.65
N ASN A 376 16.80 -10.32 -40.35
CA ASN A 376 15.72 -10.10 -39.39
C ASN A 376 14.97 -8.79 -39.65
N GLU A 377 15.67 -7.69 -39.90
CA GLU A 377 15.11 -6.38 -40.29
C GLU A 377 14.23 -6.49 -41.55
N ALA A 378 14.71 -7.19 -42.58
CA ALA A 378 13.92 -7.43 -43.79
C ALA A 378 12.68 -8.28 -43.51
N LEU A 379 12.77 -9.26 -42.60
CA LEU A 379 11.65 -10.11 -42.21
C LEU A 379 10.59 -9.36 -41.41
N VAL A 380 10.97 -8.45 -40.51
CA VAL A 380 9.99 -7.65 -39.75
C VAL A 380 9.28 -6.64 -40.63
N ALA A 381 9.97 -6.03 -41.61
CA ALA A 381 9.33 -5.18 -42.62
C ALA A 381 8.35 -5.99 -43.48
N LYS A 382 8.75 -7.19 -43.93
CA LYS A 382 7.85 -8.10 -44.64
C LYS A 382 6.66 -8.53 -43.77
N HIS A 383 6.89 -8.79 -42.49
CA HIS A 383 5.84 -9.19 -41.55
C HIS A 383 4.80 -8.09 -41.36
N TRP A 384 5.22 -6.83 -41.31
CA TRP A 384 4.31 -5.68 -41.32
C TRP A 384 3.39 -5.72 -42.55
N ASP A 385 3.96 -5.87 -43.75
CA ASP A 385 3.21 -5.90 -45.01
C ASP A 385 2.24 -7.09 -45.08
N ASP A 386 2.70 -8.27 -44.67
CA ASP A 386 1.90 -9.51 -44.62
C ASP A 386 0.71 -9.39 -43.63
N ASN A 387 0.75 -8.44 -42.70
CA ASN A 387 -0.30 -8.19 -41.71
C ASN A 387 -0.95 -6.79 -41.86
N SER A 388 -0.89 -6.19 -43.04
CA SER A 388 -1.45 -4.86 -43.33
C SER A 388 -2.98 -4.76 -43.29
N THR A 389 -3.70 -5.88 -43.16
CA THR A 389 -5.18 -5.91 -43.15
C THR A 389 -5.75 -6.72 -41.97
N THR A 390 -6.86 -6.21 -41.41
CA THR A 390 -7.62 -6.87 -40.34
C THR A 390 -8.40 -8.10 -40.84
N ALA A 391 -8.75 -8.16 -42.13
CA ALA A 391 -9.58 -9.22 -42.70
C ALA A 391 -8.97 -10.62 -42.57
N ASN A 392 -7.64 -10.69 -42.53
CA ASN A 392 -6.92 -11.94 -42.45
C ASN A 392 -6.51 -12.30 -41.02
N GLN A 393 -6.84 -11.50 -40.01
CA GLN A 393 -6.41 -11.77 -38.63
C GLN A 393 -7.20 -12.94 -38.02
N PRO A 394 -6.55 -13.78 -37.19
CA PRO A 394 -7.19 -14.94 -36.58
C PRO A 394 -8.28 -14.55 -35.57
N SER A 395 -9.12 -15.53 -35.24
CA SER A 395 -10.18 -15.39 -34.24
C SER A 395 -10.18 -16.55 -33.24
N SER A 396 -10.62 -16.29 -32.00
CA SER A 396 -10.75 -17.28 -30.94
C SER A 396 -12.16 -17.29 -30.35
N ALA A 397 -12.58 -18.45 -29.83
CA ALA A 397 -13.77 -18.59 -29.00
C ALA A 397 -13.43 -18.86 -27.51
N ASN A 398 -12.16 -18.76 -27.11
CA ASN A 398 -11.70 -19.11 -25.74
C ASN A 398 -12.37 -18.30 -24.62
N HIS A 399 -12.91 -17.13 -24.94
CA HIS A 399 -13.61 -16.25 -24.02
C HIS A 399 -15.12 -16.56 -23.91
N LEU A 400 -15.71 -17.34 -24.82
CA LEU A 400 -17.15 -17.58 -24.91
C LEU A 400 -17.57 -18.92 -24.32
N LEU A 401 -18.73 -18.93 -23.66
CA LEU A 401 -19.43 -20.17 -23.31
C LEU A 401 -20.07 -20.83 -24.54
N ASN A 402 -20.36 -22.13 -24.44
CA ASN A 402 -21.26 -22.83 -25.35
C ASN A 402 -22.63 -22.96 -24.69
N GLY A 403 -23.54 -22.02 -24.99
CA GLY A 403 -24.73 -21.82 -24.18
C GLY A 403 -24.33 -21.41 -22.75
N ASN A 404 -24.51 -22.32 -21.79
CA ASN A 404 -24.05 -22.17 -20.41
C ASN A 404 -22.93 -23.16 -20.03
N SER A 405 -22.41 -23.93 -20.98
CA SER A 405 -21.31 -24.87 -20.75
C SER A 405 -19.96 -24.20 -20.98
N TYR A 406 -19.00 -24.51 -20.12
CA TYR A 406 -17.61 -24.13 -20.34
C TYR A 406 -17.03 -24.93 -21.51
N ARG A 407 -16.31 -24.25 -22.40
CA ARG A 407 -15.66 -24.83 -23.57
C ARG A 407 -14.24 -25.23 -23.23
N ALA A 408 -13.75 -26.28 -23.89
CA ALA A 408 -12.33 -26.52 -23.99
C ALA A 408 -11.63 -25.32 -24.65
N VAL A 409 -10.49 -24.90 -24.10
CA VAL A 409 -9.67 -23.81 -24.63
C VAL A 409 -8.74 -24.33 -25.72
N ASP A 410 -8.55 -23.56 -26.79
CA ASP A 410 -7.59 -23.81 -27.85
C ASP A 410 -6.44 -22.80 -27.77
N TYR A 411 -5.26 -23.27 -27.34
CA TYR A 411 -4.04 -22.46 -27.25
C TYR A 411 -3.03 -22.78 -28.36
N SER A 412 -3.44 -23.47 -29.43
CA SER A 412 -2.56 -23.81 -30.56
C SER A 412 -1.89 -22.57 -31.17
N LEU A 413 -2.64 -21.48 -31.32
CA LEU A 413 -2.17 -20.20 -31.89
C LEU A 413 -1.88 -19.10 -30.84
N ARG A 414 -1.96 -19.37 -29.54
CA ARG A 414 -1.63 -18.39 -28.49
C ARG A 414 -0.11 -18.19 -28.42
N SER A 415 0.38 -16.94 -28.46
CA SER A 415 1.82 -16.62 -28.39
C SER A 415 2.44 -16.90 -27.03
N GLY A 416 1.65 -16.82 -25.95
CA GLY A 416 2.13 -16.79 -24.57
C GLY A 416 2.42 -15.38 -24.06
N PHE A 417 2.03 -14.36 -24.85
CA PHE A 417 2.06 -12.94 -24.53
C PHE A 417 0.63 -12.41 -24.55
N ASP A 418 0.25 -11.73 -23.48
CA ASP A 418 -1.07 -11.11 -23.34
C ASP A 418 -0.92 -9.58 -23.32
N VAL A 419 -2.00 -8.82 -23.13
CA VAL A 419 -1.93 -7.36 -23.24
C VAL A 419 -2.78 -6.65 -22.20
N ILE A 420 -2.45 -5.38 -21.96
CA ILE A 420 -3.40 -4.43 -21.40
C ILE A 420 -4.57 -4.28 -22.41
N ASP A 421 -5.79 -4.34 -21.91
CA ASP A 421 -7.03 -4.13 -22.66
C ASP A 421 -7.23 -2.65 -22.97
N PHE A 422 -6.34 -2.10 -23.79
CA PHE A 422 -6.37 -0.68 -24.14
C PHE A 422 -7.72 -0.25 -24.75
N PRO A 423 -8.41 -1.06 -25.59
CA PRO A 423 -9.73 -0.70 -26.11
C PRO A 423 -10.78 -0.56 -25.00
N MET A 424 -10.80 -1.46 -24.00
CA MET A 424 -11.65 -1.23 -22.82
C MET A 424 -11.22 0.01 -22.03
N HIS A 425 -9.92 0.15 -21.76
CA HIS A 425 -9.35 1.31 -21.07
C HIS A 425 -9.82 2.62 -21.70
N TRP A 426 -9.67 2.76 -23.01
CA TRP A 426 -10.02 3.96 -23.75
C TRP A 426 -11.52 4.28 -23.72
N ASN A 427 -12.38 3.30 -23.45
CA ASN A 427 -13.84 3.47 -23.38
C ASN A 427 -14.38 3.59 -21.95
N PHE A 428 -13.55 3.52 -20.89
CA PHE A 428 -14.02 3.60 -19.50
C PHE A 428 -14.53 4.98 -19.03
N ALA A 429 -14.74 5.94 -19.92
CA ALA A 429 -15.65 7.05 -19.58
C ALA A 429 -17.07 6.54 -19.25
N ASN A 430 -17.45 5.37 -19.79
CA ASN A 430 -18.70 4.67 -19.50
C ASN A 430 -18.49 3.15 -19.53
N ALA A 431 -18.91 2.45 -18.48
CA ALA A 431 -18.79 0.99 -18.40
C ALA A 431 -19.55 0.27 -19.54
N ASN A 432 -20.66 0.81 -20.06
CA ASN A 432 -21.38 0.23 -21.19
C ASN A 432 -20.57 0.27 -22.48
N ASP A 433 -19.82 1.35 -22.73
CA ASP A 433 -18.99 1.47 -23.93
C ASP A 433 -17.80 0.50 -23.84
N ALA A 434 -17.15 0.42 -22.67
CA ALA A 434 -16.08 -0.53 -22.41
C ALA A 434 -16.56 -2.00 -22.53
N PHE A 435 -17.74 -2.31 -22.00
CA PHE A 435 -18.35 -3.63 -22.18
C PHE A 435 -18.73 -3.91 -23.64
N GLY A 436 -19.27 -2.92 -24.34
CA GLY A 436 -19.68 -3.03 -25.74
C GLY A 436 -18.50 -3.31 -26.67
N VAL A 437 -17.38 -2.59 -26.51
CA VAL A 437 -16.19 -2.85 -27.32
C VAL A 437 -15.61 -4.24 -27.05
N ALA A 438 -15.61 -4.70 -25.81
CA ALA A 438 -15.17 -6.04 -25.44
C ALA A 438 -16.06 -7.12 -26.05
N VAL A 439 -17.36 -7.11 -25.75
CA VAL A 439 -18.30 -8.13 -26.25
C VAL A 439 -18.34 -8.18 -27.78
N GLY A 440 -18.19 -7.03 -28.43
CA GLY A 440 -18.17 -6.96 -29.88
C GLY A 440 -16.88 -7.47 -30.53
N ASN A 441 -15.77 -7.61 -29.79
CA ASN A 441 -14.44 -7.82 -30.39
C ASN A 441 -13.52 -8.81 -29.67
N ASP A 442 -13.89 -9.39 -28.53
CA ASP A 442 -13.00 -10.29 -27.77
C ASP A 442 -12.52 -11.51 -28.57
N TYR A 443 -13.24 -11.88 -29.64
CA TYR A 443 -12.81 -12.92 -30.58
C TYR A 443 -11.50 -12.60 -31.31
N THR A 444 -11.07 -11.33 -31.35
CA THR A 444 -9.81 -10.96 -32.01
C THR A 444 -8.60 -11.30 -31.16
N TYR A 445 -8.75 -11.54 -29.86
CA TYR A 445 -7.66 -11.95 -28.96
C TYR A 445 -7.54 -13.47 -28.94
N SER A 446 -6.34 -14.01 -28.73
CA SER A 446 -6.16 -15.46 -28.59
C SER A 446 -6.91 -16.00 -27.36
N ASP A 447 -6.92 -15.24 -26.26
CA ASP A 447 -7.80 -15.45 -25.11
C ASP A 447 -7.97 -14.14 -24.31
N ALA A 448 -9.08 -13.41 -24.55
CA ALA A 448 -9.39 -12.15 -23.86
C ALA A 448 -9.56 -12.29 -22.34
N THR A 449 -9.66 -13.52 -21.78
CA THR A 449 -9.74 -13.71 -20.33
C THR A 449 -8.43 -13.37 -19.60
N TYR A 450 -7.31 -13.29 -20.32
CA TYR A 450 -6.00 -12.87 -19.81
C TYR A 450 -5.72 -11.37 -19.94
N ASN A 451 -6.59 -10.60 -20.61
CA ASN A 451 -6.36 -9.18 -20.79
C ASN A 451 -6.32 -8.44 -19.44
N VAL A 452 -5.32 -7.58 -19.26
CA VAL A 452 -5.18 -6.77 -18.05
C VAL A 452 -6.00 -5.49 -18.21
N THR A 453 -6.89 -5.18 -17.26
CA THR A 453 -7.82 -4.05 -17.36
C THR A 453 -7.49 -2.98 -16.32
N TYR A 454 -7.55 -1.70 -16.70
CA TYR A 454 -7.53 -0.57 -15.77
C TYR A 454 -8.35 0.61 -16.32
N VAL A 455 -8.82 1.47 -15.43
CA VAL A 455 -9.52 2.72 -15.80
C VAL A 455 -8.52 3.84 -16.05
N ASP A 456 -7.62 4.10 -15.12
CA ASP A 456 -6.51 5.04 -15.26
C ASP A 456 -5.17 4.39 -14.89
N SER A 457 -4.08 5.07 -15.22
CA SER A 457 -2.73 4.57 -15.05
C SER A 457 -1.73 5.72 -14.83
N HIS A 458 -0.44 5.38 -14.87
CA HIS A 458 0.66 6.31 -14.84
C HIS A 458 0.83 7.19 -16.09
N ASP A 459 0.10 6.92 -17.18
CA ASP A 459 0.22 7.67 -18.44
C ASP A 459 -1.12 8.26 -18.90
N TYR A 460 -2.19 7.48 -18.80
CA TYR A 460 -3.48 7.83 -19.41
C TYR A 460 -4.69 7.54 -18.52
N ALA A 461 -5.69 8.40 -18.68
CA ALA A 461 -7.09 8.14 -18.40
C ALA A 461 -7.85 7.83 -19.73
N PRO A 462 -9.10 7.34 -19.67
CA PRO A 462 -9.88 6.99 -20.85
C PRO A 462 -10.14 8.17 -21.78
N ASP A 463 -10.51 7.88 -23.04
CA ASP A 463 -11.03 8.91 -23.94
C ASP A 463 -12.25 9.59 -23.31
N THR A 464 -12.41 10.89 -23.54
CA THR A 464 -13.47 11.74 -22.96
C THR A 464 -13.49 11.86 -21.42
N ALA A 465 -12.56 11.21 -20.72
CA ALA A 465 -12.23 11.46 -19.32
C ALA A 465 -10.81 12.04 -19.29
N PRO A 466 -10.64 13.38 -19.38
CA PRO A 466 -9.44 14.06 -19.89
C PRO A 466 -8.18 13.20 -19.85
N GLU A 467 -7.84 12.61 -20.99
CA GLU A 467 -6.91 11.46 -21.09
C GLU A 467 -5.53 11.71 -20.45
N ASN A 468 -5.12 12.97 -20.36
CA ASN A 468 -3.85 13.40 -19.79
C ASN A 468 -3.95 13.78 -18.31
N GLN A 469 -5.08 13.50 -17.64
CA GLN A 469 -5.34 13.80 -16.24
C GLN A 469 -5.78 12.56 -15.47
N ARG A 470 -5.50 12.49 -14.16
CA ARG A 470 -6.09 11.44 -13.30
C ARG A 470 -7.60 11.49 -13.42
N PHE A 471 -8.22 10.31 -13.46
CA PHE A 471 -9.61 10.14 -13.85
C PHE A 471 -10.56 11.16 -13.19
N ALA A 472 -11.12 12.05 -14.00
CA ALA A 472 -11.82 13.24 -13.52
C ALA A 472 -13.35 13.09 -13.43
N LEU A 473 -13.93 12.00 -13.95
CA LEU A 473 -15.38 11.80 -13.95
C LEU A 473 -15.94 11.49 -12.53
N PRO A 474 -17.27 11.61 -12.31
CA PRO A 474 -17.87 11.36 -11.00
C PRO A 474 -17.59 9.97 -10.41
N THR A 475 -17.56 9.89 -9.08
CA THR A 475 -17.20 8.65 -8.35
C THR A 475 -18.15 7.47 -8.63
N ASP A 476 -19.39 7.73 -9.04
CA ASP A 476 -20.34 6.68 -9.44
C ASP A 476 -20.03 6.07 -10.83
N VAL A 477 -19.27 6.77 -11.69
CA VAL A 477 -18.66 6.19 -12.90
C VAL A 477 -17.54 5.25 -12.50
N TRP A 478 -16.70 5.68 -11.55
CA TRP A 478 -15.64 4.84 -10.96
C TRP A 478 -16.21 3.53 -10.41
N SER A 479 -17.24 3.59 -9.57
CA SER A 479 -17.80 2.39 -8.93
C SER A 479 -18.45 1.42 -9.93
N GLU A 480 -19.07 1.92 -10.99
CA GLU A 480 -19.62 1.11 -12.09
C GLU A 480 -18.53 0.45 -12.94
N ASN A 481 -17.49 1.19 -13.31
CA ASN A 481 -16.33 0.65 -14.02
C ASN A 481 -15.65 -0.46 -13.20
N LEU A 482 -15.46 -0.24 -11.90
CA LEU A 482 -14.88 -1.24 -11.01
C LEU A 482 -15.77 -2.48 -10.88
N SER A 483 -17.08 -2.31 -10.77
CA SER A 483 -18.01 -3.46 -10.73
C SER A 483 -17.91 -4.29 -12.00
N LEU A 484 -17.80 -3.65 -13.17
CA LEU A 484 -17.55 -4.34 -14.43
C LEU A 484 -16.20 -5.04 -14.44
N MET A 485 -15.10 -4.33 -14.18
CA MET A 485 -13.74 -4.88 -14.22
C MET A 485 -13.59 -6.13 -13.33
N PHE A 486 -14.09 -6.07 -12.10
CA PHE A 486 -13.87 -7.15 -11.14
C PHE A 486 -14.78 -8.37 -11.36
N THR A 487 -15.90 -8.22 -12.06
CA THR A 487 -16.86 -9.32 -12.29
C THR A 487 -16.91 -9.83 -13.73
N PHE A 488 -16.43 -9.06 -14.69
CA PHE A 488 -16.28 -9.49 -16.08
C PHE A 488 -14.93 -10.20 -16.30
N ARG A 489 -14.56 -10.47 -17.56
CA ARG A 489 -13.32 -11.16 -17.91
C ARG A 489 -12.10 -10.22 -17.85
N GLY A 490 -10.92 -10.82 -17.72
CA GLY A 490 -9.66 -10.10 -17.62
C GLY A 490 -9.16 -10.01 -16.19
N ILE A 491 -8.04 -9.31 -16.01
CA ILE A 491 -7.31 -9.17 -14.75
C ILE A 491 -7.42 -7.72 -14.29
N PRO A 492 -8.18 -7.43 -13.22
CA PRO A 492 -8.35 -6.06 -12.72
C PRO A 492 -7.04 -5.48 -12.17
N THR A 493 -6.71 -4.27 -12.60
CA THR A 493 -5.54 -3.50 -12.16
C THR A 493 -5.94 -2.11 -11.71
N ILE A 494 -5.38 -1.65 -10.59
CA ILE A 494 -5.61 -0.31 -10.05
C ILE A 494 -4.27 0.40 -9.84
N PHE A 495 -4.14 1.62 -10.37
CA PHE A 495 -2.98 2.48 -10.12
C PHE A 495 -3.09 3.13 -8.74
N TYR A 496 -1.95 3.27 -8.04
CA TYR A 496 -1.95 3.72 -6.65
C TYR A 496 -2.73 5.02 -6.43
N GLY A 497 -3.46 5.08 -5.32
CA GLY A 497 -4.26 6.22 -4.90
C GLY A 497 -5.63 6.34 -5.58
N SER A 498 -5.91 5.56 -6.63
CA SER A 498 -7.21 5.59 -7.29
C SER A 498 -8.35 5.17 -6.35
N GLU A 499 -8.06 4.33 -5.36
CA GLU A 499 -8.98 3.92 -4.29
C GLU A 499 -9.48 5.06 -3.40
N ILE A 500 -8.85 6.24 -3.48
CA ILE A 500 -9.29 7.47 -2.83
C ILE A 500 -9.47 8.64 -3.81
N GLU A 501 -9.44 8.37 -5.12
CA GLU A 501 -9.42 9.39 -6.18
C GLU A 501 -8.26 10.40 -6.01
N PHE A 502 -7.09 9.91 -5.59
CA PHE A 502 -5.91 10.72 -5.34
C PHE A 502 -5.54 11.52 -6.61
N GLN A 503 -5.35 12.82 -6.43
CA GLN A 503 -5.01 13.76 -7.50
C GLN A 503 -6.03 13.81 -8.66
N LYS A 504 -7.30 13.49 -8.41
CA LYS A 504 -8.41 13.63 -9.37
C LYS A 504 -8.34 14.94 -10.17
N GLY A 505 -8.35 14.85 -11.50
CA GLY A 505 -8.32 15.99 -12.43
C GLY A 505 -6.96 16.71 -12.54
N LYS A 506 -5.91 16.22 -11.87
CA LYS A 506 -4.55 16.72 -12.09
C LYS A 506 -3.92 16.09 -13.32
N PRO A 507 -3.06 16.82 -14.06
CA PRO A 507 -2.32 16.24 -15.17
C PRO A 507 -1.49 15.04 -14.69
N ILE A 508 -1.49 13.94 -15.44
CA ILE A 508 -0.82 12.70 -15.04
C ILE A 508 0.70 12.88 -15.07
N ASP A 509 1.22 13.19 -16.25
CA ASP A 509 2.64 13.43 -16.51
C ASP A 509 2.79 14.66 -17.41
N VAL A 510 3.69 15.54 -17.00
CA VAL A 510 4.08 16.74 -17.75
C VAL A 510 5.60 16.86 -17.82
N GLY A 511 6.33 15.79 -17.53
CA GLY A 511 7.78 15.81 -17.38
C GLY A 511 8.22 16.84 -16.32
N PRO A 512 9.36 17.53 -16.53
CA PRO A 512 9.87 18.50 -15.58
C PRO A 512 9.18 19.87 -15.67
N ASN A 513 7.93 19.95 -16.14
CA ASN A 513 7.24 21.23 -16.37
C ASN A 513 6.32 21.67 -15.21
N ALA A 514 6.15 20.85 -14.16
CA ALA A 514 5.42 21.19 -12.95
C ALA A 514 5.87 20.36 -11.73
N PRO A 515 5.63 20.83 -10.49
CA PRO A 515 6.00 20.07 -9.30
C PRO A 515 5.19 18.76 -9.23
N LEU A 516 5.82 17.65 -8.82
CA LEU A 516 5.14 16.33 -8.76
C LEU A 516 3.91 16.35 -7.87
N SER A 517 3.92 17.13 -6.78
CA SER A 517 2.77 17.32 -5.89
C SER A 517 1.50 17.84 -6.59
N GLN A 518 1.63 18.40 -7.79
CA GLN A 518 0.53 18.91 -8.62
C GLN A 518 0.14 17.98 -9.78
N THR A 519 0.72 16.78 -9.82
CA THR A 519 0.53 15.80 -10.90
C THR A 519 -0.14 14.52 -10.41
N GLY A 520 -0.50 13.63 -11.33
CA GLY A 520 -0.99 12.30 -11.06
C GLY A 520 0.06 11.33 -10.52
N ARG A 521 1.34 11.70 -10.57
CA ARG A 521 2.50 10.94 -10.04
C ARG A 521 3.03 11.55 -8.73
N ALA A 522 2.16 12.25 -7.98
CA ALA A 522 2.49 12.84 -6.69
C ALA A 522 2.82 11.78 -5.62
N TYR A 523 3.55 12.21 -4.58
CA TYR A 523 3.86 11.39 -3.41
C TYR A 523 2.60 10.96 -2.67
N PHE A 524 2.35 9.66 -2.56
CA PHE A 524 1.17 9.11 -1.90
C PHE A 524 1.33 8.93 -0.40
N GLY A 525 2.57 8.81 0.08
CA GLY A 525 2.86 8.20 1.37
C GLY A 525 2.22 8.87 2.59
N GLY A 526 1.89 10.17 2.51
CA GLY A 526 1.12 10.85 3.54
C GLY A 526 -0.25 10.20 3.84
N ASN A 527 -0.85 9.49 2.86
CA ASN A 527 -2.10 8.73 3.03
C ASN A 527 -1.88 7.34 3.67
N LEU A 528 -0.63 6.93 3.86
CA LEU A 528 -0.25 5.60 4.36
C LEU A 528 0.33 5.66 5.79
N GLU A 529 0.33 6.81 6.43
CA GLU A 529 0.83 6.97 7.80
C GLU A 529 -0.03 6.25 8.84
N GLY A 530 0.61 5.68 9.86
CA GLY A 530 -0.02 4.85 10.87
C GLY A 530 0.29 3.35 10.72
N THR A 531 -0.49 2.51 11.39
CA THR A 531 -0.28 1.06 11.41
C THR A 531 -1.36 0.34 10.61
N VAL A 532 -0.98 -0.68 9.86
CA VAL A 532 -1.89 -1.62 9.21
C VAL A 532 -1.29 -3.02 9.30
N THR A 533 -2.11 -4.01 9.61
CA THR A 533 -1.72 -5.42 9.62
C THR A 533 -2.83 -6.22 8.98
N ALA A 534 -2.51 -6.93 7.89
CA ALA A 534 -3.45 -7.78 7.18
C ALA A 534 -3.23 -9.24 7.58
N SER A 535 -4.25 -9.87 8.17
CA SER A 535 -4.22 -11.31 8.45
C SER A 535 -4.56 -12.15 7.21
N ASP A 536 -5.35 -11.59 6.29
CA ASP A 536 -5.68 -12.18 5.00
C ASP A 536 -6.04 -11.08 3.98
N PHE A 537 -6.23 -11.45 2.71
CA PHE A 537 -6.67 -10.52 1.66
C PHE A 537 -8.02 -9.89 2.02
N GLY A 538 -8.04 -8.57 2.20
CA GLY A 538 -9.24 -7.84 2.60
C GLY A 538 -9.59 -7.94 4.09
N VAL A 539 -8.79 -8.61 4.91
CA VAL A 539 -9.00 -8.78 6.36
C VAL A 539 -7.82 -8.17 7.13
N TYR A 540 -8.08 -7.11 7.88
CA TYR A 540 -7.03 -6.30 8.47
C TYR A 540 -7.47 -5.56 9.75
N SER A 541 -6.48 -5.06 10.50
CA SER A 541 -6.64 -4.00 11.49
C SER A 541 -5.76 -2.80 11.09
N ALA A 542 -6.23 -1.58 11.35
CA ALA A 542 -5.49 -0.36 11.01
C ALA A 542 -5.76 0.79 11.99
N SER A 543 -4.81 1.72 12.11
CA SER A 543 -4.92 2.96 12.88
C SER A 543 -4.22 4.13 12.16
N GLY A 544 -4.53 5.37 12.54
CA GLY A 544 -3.93 6.57 11.93
C GLY A 544 -4.50 6.90 10.55
N THR A 545 -3.71 7.60 9.72
CA THR A 545 -4.14 8.07 8.40
C THR A 545 -4.49 6.93 7.45
N VAL A 546 -3.72 5.83 7.47
CA VAL A 546 -3.99 4.65 6.65
C VAL A 546 -5.36 4.02 6.93
N ALA A 547 -5.84 4.09 8.17
CA ALA A 547 -7.20 3.65 8.50
C ALA A 547 -8.26 4.54 7.82
N ASN A 548 -8.05 5.86 7.77
CA ASN A 548 -8.93 6.79 7.07
C ASN A 548 -8.94 6.54 5.56
N THR A 549 -7.77 6.24 4.99
CA THR A 549 -7.61 5.87 3.57
C THR A 549 -8.38 4.59 3.23
N LEU A 550 -8.21 3.53 4.04
CA LEU A 550 -8.93 2.25 3.88
C LEU A 550 -10.46 2.36 4.13
N ASN A 551 -10.90 3.43 4.77
CA ASN A 551 -12.31 3.74 5.03
C ASN A 551 -12.94 4.64 3.97
N LYS A 552 -12.20 5.09 2.95
CA LYS A 552 -12.81 5.82 1.84
C LYS A 552 -13.80 4.91 1.09
N PRO A 553 -14.93 5.45 0.60
CA PRO A 553 -15.96 4.63 -0.02
C PRO A 553 -15.44 3.74 -1.15
N LEU A 554 -14.58 4.28 -2.02
CA LEU A 554 -14.07 3.55 -3.17
C LEU A 554 -13.07 2.46 -2.76
N ALA A 555 -12.24 2.70 -1.73
CA ALA A 555 -11.40 1.68 -1.11
C ALA A 555 -12.22 0.52 -0.51
N GLN A 556 -13.34 0.81 0.16
CA GLN A 556 -14.25 -0.23 0.67
C GLN A 556 -14.92 -1.00 -0.47
N HIS A 557 -15.30 -0.31 -1.56
CA HIS A 557 -15.85 -0.93 -2.77
C HIS A 557 -14.87 -1.91 -3.41
N ILE A 558 -13.64 -1.45 -3.67
CA ILE A 558 -12.54 -2.28 -4.22
C ILE A 558 -12.28 -3.48 -3.33
N ARG A 559 -12.19 -3.29 -2.00
CA ARG A 559 -12.00 -4.39 -1.06
C ARG A 559 -13.09 -5.44 -1.15
N ARG A 560 -14.37 -5.02 -1.20
CA ARG A 560 -15.48 -5.94 -1.33
C ARG A 560 -15.49 -6.66 -2.69
N LEU A 561 -15.16 -5.96 -3.77
CA LEU A 561 -15.01 -6.56 -5.10
C LEU A 561 -13.90 -7.61 -5.14
N ASN A 562 -12.76 -7.36 -4.50
CA ASN A 562 -11.67 -8.33 -4.35
C ASN A 562 -12.14 -9.59 -3.61
N LEU A 563 -12.85 -9.44 -2.49
CA LEU A 563 -13.40 -10.57 -1.73
C LEU A 563 -14.39 -11.40 -2.57
N ILE A 564 -15.29 -10.74 -3.30
CA ILE A 564 -16.27 -11.38 -4.19
C ILE A 564 -15.56 -12.15 -5.30
N ARG A 565 -14.62 -11.50 -6.00
CA ARG A 565 -13.87 -12.14 -7.09
C ARG A 565 -13.06 -13.33 -6.58
N ARG A 566 -12.39 -13.22 -5.43
CA ARG A 566 -11.57 -14.28 -4.83
C ARG A 566 -12.39 -15.53 -4.47
N ALA A 567 -13.62 -15.34 -4.02
CA ALA A 567 -14.48 -16.45 -3.59
C ALA A 567 -15.21 -17.17 -4.74
N ILE A 568 -15.19 -16.61 -5.96
CA ILE A 568 -16.01 -17.10 -7.08
C ILE A 568 -15.13 -17.35 -8.31
N PRO A 569 -14.71 -18.61 -8.56
CA PRO A 569 -13.79 -18.96 -9.65
C PRO A 569 -14.26 -18.54 -11.05
N ALA A 570 -15.58 -18.52 -11.30
CA ALA A 570 -16.11 -18.04 -12.58
C ALA A 570 -15.82 -16.56 -12.85
N LEU A 571 -15.72 -15.71 -11.82
CA LEU A 571 -15.37 -14.30 -12.00
C LEU A 571 -13.88 -14.16 -12.35
N GLN A 572 -13.03 -14.99 -11.75
CA GLN A 572 -11.59 -15.04 -12.01
C GLN A 572 -11.27 -15.55 -13.43
N LYS A 573 -11.66 -16.78 -13.74
CA LYS A 573 -11.16 -17.54 -14.91
C LYS A 573 -12.22 -17.86 -15.95
N GLY A 574 -13.49 -17.53 -15.68
CA GLY A 574 -14.60 -18.04 -16.46
C GLY A 574 -14.72 -17.42 -17.86
N GLN A 575 -15.21 -18.23 -18.79
CA GLN A 575 -15.77 -17.75 -20.05
C GLN A 575 -17.07 -17.01 -19.81
N TYR A 576 -17.49 -16.14 -20.72
CA TYR A 576 -18.74 -15.39 -20.61
C TYR A 576 -19.75 -15.70 -21.72
N SER A 577 -21.01 -15.31 -21.48
CA SER A 577 -22.06 -15.26 -22.49
C SER A 577 -23.00 -14.09 -22.20
N THR A 578 -23.47 -13.44 -23.26
CA THR A 578 -24.50 -12.39 -23.26
C THR A 578 -25.81 -12.86 -23.90
N ALA A 579 -25.91 -14.14 -24.24
CA ALA A 579 -27.11 -14.74 -24.82
C ALA A 579 -28.17 -15.10 -23.76
N ASP A 580 -29.44 -15.23 -24.17
CA ASP A 580 -30.56 -15.64 -23.33
C ASP A 580 -30.80 -14.73 -22.10
N MET A 581 -30.68 -13.42 -22.30
CA MET A 581 -30.96 -12.45 -21.24
C MET A 581 -31.53 -11.15 -21.80
N ASP A 582 -32.48 -10.55 -21.07
CA ASP A 582 -33.13 -9.28 -21.41
C ASP A 582 -33.25 -8.39 -20.16
N GLY A 583 -33.17 -7.06 -20.34
CA GLY A 583 -33.23 -6.10 -19.24
C GLY A 583 -32.34 -4.87 -19.42
N THR A 584 -32.17 -4.08 -18.37
CA THR A 584 -31.42 -2.81 -18.35
C THR A 584 -30.03 -2.98 -17.71
N GLY A 585 -29.11 -2.06 -18.00
CA GLY A 585 -27.74 -2.12 -17.46
C GLY A 585 -26.87 -3.22 -18.08
N LEU A 586 -25.72 -3.45 -17.46
CA LEU A 586 -24.75 -4.46 -17.87
C LEU A 586 -25.18 -5.83 -17.37
N LYS A 587 -25.02 -6.86 -18.20
CA LYS A 587 -25.53 -8.20 -17.91
C LYS A 587 -24.77 -9.26 -18.67
N PHE A 588 -24.36 -10.31 -17.97
CA PHE A 588 -23.66 -11.45 -18.55
C PHE A 588 -23.71 -12.66 -17.62
N LYS A 589 -23.42 -13.83 -18.18
CA LYS A 589 -23.21 -15.09 -17.48
C LYS A 589 -21.72 -15.42 -17.49
N ARG A 590 -21.19 -16.05 -16.44
CA ARG A 590 -19.83 -16.63 -16.44
C ARG A 590 -19.85 -18.08 -16.00
N ARG A 591 -18.99 -18.91 -16.58
CA ARG A 591 -18.71 -20.26 -16.07
C ARG A 591 -17.23 -20.57 -16.12
N PHE A 592 -16.74 -21.30 -15.12
CA PHE A 592 -15.45 -21.97 -15.14
C PHE A 592 -15.62 -23.40 -14.62
N THR A 593 -15.08 -24.37 -15.36
CA THR A 593 -15.07 -25.77 -14.93
C THR A 593 -13.69 -26.39 -15.09
N ASP A 594 -13.25 -27.13 -14.09
CA ASP A 594 -12.08 -28.02 -14.15
C ASP A 594 -12.37 -29.30 -13.34
N SER A 595 -11.35 -30.10 -13.02
CA SER A 595 -11.53 -31.35 -12.25
C SER A 595 -12.09 -31.13 -10.85
N ASN A 596 -11.95 -29.93 -10.27
CA ASN A 596 -12.31 -29.62 -8.89
C ASN A 596 -13.33 -28.48 -8.77
N THR A 597 -13.70 -27.84 -9.88
CA THR A 597 -14.51 -26.62 -9.90
C THR A 597 -15.64 -26.75 -10.90
N ASP A 598 -16.85 -26.34 -10.52
CA ASP A 598 -17.96 -26.04 -11.43
C ASP A 598 -18.67 -24.78 -10.93
N SER A 599 -18.11 -23.64 -11.28
CA SER A 599 -18.59 -22.33 -10.85
C SER A 599 -19.37 -21.68 -11.99
N PHE A 600 -20.66 -21.40 -11.77
CA PHE A 600 -21.53 -20.70 -12.72
C PHE A 600 -22.22 -19.52 -12.05
N VAL A 601 -22.18 -18.34 -12.68
CA VAL A 601 -22.73 -17.10 -12.12
C VAL A 601 -23.50 -16.26 -13.13
N LEU A 602 -24.47 -15.54 -12.60
CA LEU A 602 -25.31 -14.56 -13.31
C LEU A 602 -25.01 -13.18 -12.73
N VAL A 603 -24.62 -12.23 -13.57
CA VAL A 603 -24.24 -10.88 -13.14
C VAL A 603 -25.10 -9.84 -13.83
N THR A 604 -25.68 -8.93 -13.05
CA THR A 604 -26.33 -7.69 -13.53
C THR A 604 -25.75 -6.51 -12.76
N ILE A 605 -25.44 -5.40 -13.43
CA ILE A 605 -24.85 -4.18 -12.84
C ILE A 605 -25.67 -2.96 -13.29
N SER A 606 -25.99 -2.08 -12.35
CA SER A 606 -26.74 -0.83 -12.58
C SER A 606 -28.09 -1.03 -13.30
N GLY A 607 -28.75 -2.15 -13.05
CA GLY A 607 -30.02 -2.45 -13.70
C GLY A 607 -30.61 -3.81 -13.34
N SER A 608 -31.56 -4.23 -14.16
CA SER A 608 -32.33 -5.45 -13.97
C SER A 608 -32.16 -6.40 -15.15
N THR A 609 -32.20 -7.70 -14.90
CA THR A 609 -32.05 -8.72 -15.94
C THR A 609 -32.93 -9.94 -15.66
N ASN A 610 -33.64 -10.39 -16.69
CA ASN A 610 -34.20 -11.74 -16.77
C ASN A 610 -33.18 -12.67 -17.43
N PHE A 611 -32.57 -13.57 -16.67
CA PHE A 611 -31.74 -14.65 -17.20
C PHE A 611 -32.62 -15.83 -17.60
N ARG A 612 -32.43 -16.38 -18.80
CA ARG A 612 -33.21 -17.50 -19.35
C ARG A 612 -32.31 -18.65 -19.76
N ASN A 613 -32.93 -19.81 -19.95
CA ASN A 613 -32.27 -21.06 -20.33
C ASN A 613 -31.11 -21.44 -19.39
N ILE A 614 -31.12 -20.99 -18.13
CA ILE A 614 -30.05 -21.27 -17.15
C ILE A 614 -30.26 -22.64 -16.49
N PRO A 615 -29.20 -23.28 -15.95
CA PRO A 615 -29.34 -24.52 -15.19
C PRO A 615 -30.33 -24.36 -14.02
N ASN A 616 -31.15 -25.39 -13.81
CA ASN A 616 -31.97 -25.47 -12.62
C ASN A 616 -31.10 -25.74 -11.38
N GLY A 617 -31.50 -25.19 -10.24
CA GLY A 617 -30.77 -25.35 -8.99
C GLY A 617 -30.96 -24.19 -8.04
N THR A 618 -30.23 -24.23 -6.93
CA THR A 618 -30.22 -23.15 -5.93
C THR A 618 -29.14 -22.15 -6.26
N TYR A 619 -29.52 -20.89 -6.42
CA TYR A 619 -28.64 -19.75 -6.61
C TYR A 619 -28.58 -18.91 -5.34
N LYS A 620 -27.40 -18.41 -4.98
CA LYS A 620 -27.24 -17.45 -3.88
C LYS A 620 -26.56 -16.18 -4.38
N ASP A 621 -27.12 -15.02 -4.05
CA ASP A 621 -26.54 -13.72 -4.41
C ASP A 621 -25.37 -13.37 -3.49
N ALA A 622 -24.21 -13.08 -4.08
CA ALA A 622 -23.01 -12.67 -3.34
C ALA A 622 -23.13 -11.28 -2.70
N ILE A 623 -24.06 -10.44 -3.16
CA ILE A 623 -24.24 -9.07 -2.64
C ILE A 623 -25.18 -9.07 -1.44
N THR A 624 -26.34 -9.69 -1.57
CA THR A 624 -27.41 -9.63 -0.56
C THR A 624 -27.53 -10.89 0.30
N GLY A 625 -27.03 -12.03 -0.17
CA GLY A 625 -27.29 -13.33 0.43
C GLY A 625 -28.64 -13.94 0.05
N ASP A 626 -29.42 -13.27 -0.82
CA ASP A 626 -30.69 -13.77 -1.33
C ASP A 626 -30.52 -15.15 -1.97
N VAL A 627 -31.50 -16.04 -1.74
CA VAL A 627 -31.47 -17.42 -2.20
C VAL A 627 -32.66 -17.67 -3.12
N LYS A 628 -32.38 -18.08 -4.36
CA LYS A 628 -33.38 -18.38 -5.37
C LYS A 628 -33.28 -19.83 -5.83
N THR A 629 -34.40 -20.55 -5.83
CA THR A 629 -34.48 -21.89 -6.42
C THR A 629 -35.08 -21.78 -7.80
N VAL A 630 -34.31 -22.17 -8.82
CA VAL A 630 -34.71 -22.13 -10.23
C VAL A 630 -35.15 -23.52 -10.67
N THR A 631 -36.38 -23.64 -11.19
CA THR A 631 -36.97 -24.91 -11.67
C THR A 631 -37.41 -24.86 -13.13
N ASN A 632 -37.50 -23.67 -13.71
CA ASN A 632 -37.95 -23.42 -15.09
C ASN A 632 -36.87 -22.74 -15.95
N GLY A 633 -35.60 -22.80 -15.52
CA GLY A 633 -34.48 -22.20 -16.21
C GLY A 633 -34.54 -20.67 -16.34
N THR A 634 -35.26 -19.97 -15.45
CA THR A 634 -35.37 -18.50 -15.45
C THR A 634 -35.07 -17.91 -14.07
N LEU A 635 -34.33 -16.79 -14.03
CA LEU A 635 -34.09 -16.01 -12.80
C LEU A 635 -34.13 -14.51 -13.13
N TYR A 636 -34.95 -13.75 -12.41
CA TYR A 636 -34.94 -12.29 -12.44
C TYR A 636 -34.01 -11.74 -11.35
N ALA A 637 -33.15 -10.79 -11.70
CA ALA A 637 -32.28 -10.08 -10.77
C ALA A 637 -32.42 -8.56 -11.00
N ASP A 638 -32.40 -7.79 -9.91
CA ASP A 638 -32.51 -6.34 -9.97
C ASP A 638 -31.63 -5.70 -8.88
N CYS A 639 -30.93 -4.63 -9.26
CA CYS A 639 -30.20 -3.76 -8.37
C CYS A 639 -30.46 -2.30 -8.76
N SER A 640 -30.87 -1.49 -7.77
CA SER A 640 -30.96 -0.05 -7.93
C SER A 640 -29.59 0.60 -7.67
N GLY A 641 -29.32 1.70 -8.37
CA GLY A 641 -28.12 2.52 -8.18
C GLY A 641 -26.96 2.17 -9.13
N LYS A 642 -26.28 3.21 -9.61
CA LYS A 642 -25.14 3.08 -10.50
C LYS A 642 -23.94 2.47 -9.77
N GLY A 643 -23.38 1.40 -10.32
CA GLY A 643 -22.31 0.60 -9.71
C GLY A 643 -22.77 -0.42 -8.67
N ASN A 644 -24.08 -0.54 -8.42
CA ASN A 644 -24.62 -1.68 -7.68
C ASN A 644 -24.75 -2.89 -8.61
N MET A 645 -24.76 -4.10 -8.03
CA MET A 645 -24.87 -5.32 -8.80
C MET A 645 -25.63 -6.42 -8.06
N ARG A 646 -25.98 -7.48 -8.79
CA ARG A 646 -26.32 -8.81 -8.24
C ARG A 646 -25.42 -9.84 -8.89
N VAL A 647 -24.96 -10.79 -8.08
CA VAL A 647 -24.09 -11.87 -8.50
C VAL A 647 -24.66 -13.17 -7.97
N TYR A 648 -25.61 -13.77 -8.71
CA TYR A 648 -26.22 -15.03 -8.32
C TYR A 648 -25.31 -16.19 -8.73
N VAL A 649 -24.82 -16.93 -7.74
CA VAL A 649 -23.93 -18.08 -7.91
C VAL A 649 -24.73 -19.37 -7.80
N LEU A 650 -24.64 -20.24 -8.81
CA LEU A 650 -25.23 -21.58 -8.75
C LEU A 650 -24.49 -22.42 -7.71
N ASN A 651 -25.24 -23.04 -6.80
CA ASN A 651 -24.71 -23.96 -5.82
C ASN A 651 -24.50 -25.35 -6.45
N THR A 652 -23.26 -25.69 -6.77
CA THR A 652 -22.89 -27.01 -7.30
C THR A 652 -22.18 -27.85 -6.22
N THR A 653 -22.01 -29.15 -6.47
CA THR A 653 -21.27 -30.04 -5.57
C THR A 653 -19.79 -29.67 -5.47
N LEU A 654 -19.18 -29.27 -6.59
CA LEU A 654 -17.76 -28.90 -6.67
C LEU A 654 -17.51 -27.45 -6.26
N SER A 655 -18.51 -26.58 -6.38
CA SER A 655 -18.39 -25.16 -6.04
C SER A 655 -19.66 -24.69 -5.32
N PRO A 656 -19.72 -24.87 -3.99
CA PRO A 656 -20.81 -24.37 -3.17
C PRO A 656 -20.97 -22.86 -3.35
N ALA A 657 -22.21 -22.38 -3.44
CA ALA A 657 -22.46 -20.96 -3.56
C ALA A 657 -22.19 -20.27 -2.20
N PRO A 658 -21.32 -19.24 -2.17
CA PRO A 658 -20.83 -18.65 -0.92
C PRO A 658 -21.89 -17.86 -0.14
N GLY A 659 -22.99 -17.44 -0.78
CA GLY A 659 -23.94 -16.50 -0.17
C GLY A 659 -23.33 -15.10 -0.05
N LYS A 660 -23.81 -14.27 0.89
CA LYS A 660 -23.35 -12.88 1.05
C LYS A 660 -21.86 -12.83 1.38
N ILE A 661 -21.10 -12.07 0.59
CA ILE A 661 -19.67 -11.82 0.82
C ILE A 661 -19.46 -10.36 1.21
N GLY A 662 -18.79 -10.16 2.34
CA GLY A 662 -18.51 -8.84 2.89
C GLY A 662 -19.75 -8.11 3.42
N VAL A 663 -19.54 -6.88 3.87
CA VAL A 663 -20.59 -5.98 4.38
C VAL A 663 -21.06 -5.02 3.29
N ASP A 664 -22.23 -4.41 3.47
CA ASP A 664 -22.73 -3.44 2.49
C ASP A 664 -21.84 -2.20 2.42
N THR A 665 -21.63 -1.71 1.20
CA THR A 665 -20.87 -0.48 0.91
C THR A 665 -21.80 0.54 0.26
N GLN A 666 -21.30 1.74 -0.01
CA GLN A 666 -22.06 2.79 -0.68
C GLN A 666 -22.65 2.33 -2.03
N TRP A 667 -21.98 1.43 -2.77
CA TRP A 667 -22.46 0.96 -4.07
C TRP A 667 -22.91 -0.49 -4.09
N LEU A 668 -22.43 -1.34 -3.19
CA LEU A 668 -22.85 -2.75 -3.13
C LEU A 668 -23.75 -2.96 -1.92
N TYR A 669 -25.05 -3.07 -2.16
CA TYR A 669 -26.05 -3.17 -1.08
C TYR A 669 -27.34 -3.87 -1.51
N GLY A 670 -28.13 -4.30 -0.52
CA GLY A 670 -29.41 -4.97 -0.70
C GLY A 670 -30.59 -4.05 -0.99
N SER A 671 -31.25 -3.56 0.06
CA SER A 671 -32.52 -2.83 -0.04
C SER A 671 -32.38 -1.32 -0.22
N SER A 672 -31.33 -0.72 0.35
CA SER A 672 -31.07 0.72 0.28
C SER A 672 -29.57 0.99 0.42
N THR A 673 -29.11 2.09 -0.16
CA THR A 673 -27.74 2.58 0.06
C THR A 673 -27.50 2.73 1.57
N PRO A 674 -26.46 2.09 2.14
CA PRO A 674 -26.07 2.33 3.51
C PRO A 674 -25.76 3.82 3.68
N VAL A 675 -26.32 4.45 4.71
CA VAL A 675 -26.03 5.86 5.02
C VAL A 675 -24.53 5.97 5.30
N THR A 676 -23.83 6.84 4.57
CA THR A 676 -22.39 7.03 4.75
C THR A 676 -22.13 7.58 6.15
N GLU A 677 -21.42 6.80 6.97
CA GLU A 677 -20.96 7.26 8.29
C GLU A 677 -20.18 8.57 8.14
N TRP A 678 -20.26 9.47 9.11
CA TRP A 678 -19.38 10.63 9.08
C TRP A 678 -17.94 10.18 9.31
N THR A 679 -17.01 10.93 8.71
CA THR A 679 -15.57 10.74 8.94
C THR A 679 -15.03 11.67 10.00
N ASN A 680 -15.72 12.76 10.28
CA ASN A 680 -15.39 13.75 11.31
C ASN A 680 -16.70 14.28 11.93
N ALA A 681 -16.64 14.69 13.19
CA ALA A 681 -17.69 15.47 13.84
C ALA A 681 -17.04 16.53 14.75
N TYR A 682 -17.63 17.73 14.79
CA TYR A 682 -17.13 18.86 15.56
C TYR A 682 -18.22 19.39 16.48
N PHE A 683 -17.92 19.52 17.77
CA PHE A 683 -18.72 20.29 18.71
C PHE A 683 -18.54 21.79 18.46
N ARG A 684 -19.65 22.52 18.44
CA ARG A 684 -19.69 23.99 18.32
C ARG A 684 -20.75 24.54 19.26
N GLY A 685 -20.40 25.42 20.17
CA GLY A 685 -21.38 25.95 21.11
C GLY A 685 -20.93 27.20 21.83
N THR A 686 -21.75 27.67 22.74
CA THR A 686 -21.44 28.88 23.51
C THR A 686 -20.13 28.80 24.32
N PRO A 687 -19.66 27.65 24.86
CA PRO A 687 -18.39 27.58 25.61
C PRO A 687 -17.14 27.79 24.77
N ASN A 688 -17.18 27.46 23.48
CA ASN A 688 -16.05 27.65 22.56
C ASN A 688 -16.29 28.79 21.57
N ASN A 689 -17.21 29.70 21.90
CA ASN A 689 -17.61 30.83 21.07
C ASN A 689 -17.96 30.42 19.62
N TRP A 690 -18.66 29.28 19.48
CA TRP A 690 -19.03 28.67 18.20
C TRP A 690 -17.84 28.23 17.32
N GLY A 691 -16.64 28.12 17.89
CA GLY A 691 -15.49 27.48 17.25
C GLY A 691 -15.71 26.00 16.95
N ALA A 692 -14.82 25.39 16.16
CA ALA A 692 -14.87 23.97 15.84
C ALA A 692 -13.95 23.18 16.79
N THR A 693 -14.53 22.36 17.66
CA THR A 693 -13.78 21.45 18.54
C THR A 693 -14.03 20.01 18.08
N ALA A 694 -13.00 19.27 17.70
CA ALA A 694 -13.15 17.89 17.21
C ALA A 694 -13.73 16.96 18.30
N MET A 695 -14.65 16.09 17.91
CA MET A 695 -15.18 15.02 18.74
C MET A 695 -14.43 13.71 18.49
N THR A 696 -14.45 12.80 19.47
CA THR A 696 -13.82 11.48 19.38
C THR A 696 -14.81 10.43 18.91
N LYS A 697 -14.48 9.63 17.89
CA LYS A 697 -15.29 8.48 17.48
C LYS A 697 -15.14 7.35 18.51
N VAL A 698 -16.24 6.95 19.15
CA VAL A 698 -16.23 5.95 20.25
C VAL A 698 -16.90 4.63 19.87
N ALA A 699 -17.68 4.59 18.79
CA ALA A 699 -18.23 3.38 18.19
C ALA A 699 -18.55 3.64 16.70
N ALA A 700 -19.03 2.62 15.97
CA ALA A 700 -19.60 2.83 14.65
C ALA A 700 -20.69 3.91 14.73
N ASN A 701 -20.60 4.94 13.87
CA ASN A 701 -21.50 6.10 13.83
C ASN A 701 -21.55 6.98 15.08
N THR A 702 -20.82 6.67 16.16
CA THR A 702 -20.98 7.39 17.45
C THR A 702 -19.77 8.25 17.76
N TRP A 703 -20.03 9.53 18.00
CA TRP A 703 -19.05 10.56 18.35
C TRP A 703 -19.28 11.05 19.78
N GLU A 704 -18.22 11.40 20.51
CA GLU A 704 -18.28 11.77 21.92
C GLU A 704 -17.35 12.94 22.23
N ILE A 705 -17.79 13.82 23.13
CA ILE A 705 -16.98 14.87 23.76
C ILE A 705 -17.48 15.14 25.18
N THR A 706 -16.60 15.53 26.08
CA THR A 706 -16.98 16.10 27.39
C THR A 706 -16.75 17.61 27.35
N GLN A 707 -17.79 18.39 27.66
CA GLN A 707 -17.75 19.84 27.57
C GLN A 707 -18.32 20.50 28.83
N THR A 708 -17.57 21.49 29.35
CA THR A 708 -18.00 22.34 30.47
C THR A 708 -18.68 23.60 29.94
N PHE A 709 -19.80 23.96 30.57
CA PHE A 709 -20.54 25.22 30.38
C PHE A 709 -20.50 25.95 31.73
N SER A 710 -19.88 27.13 31.78
CA SER A 710 -19.67 27.88 33.02
C SER A 710 -19.75 29.38 32.78
N GLY A 711 -20.67 30.06 33.45
CA GLY A 711 -20.83 31.51 33.37
C GLY A 711 -21.29 31.99 31.99
N VAL A 712 -22.04 31.18 31.25
CA VAL A 712 -22.46 31.48 29.88
C VAL A 712 -23.98 31.65 29.80
N ALA A 713 -24.43 32.83 29.36
CA ALA A 713 -25.85 33.09 29.15
C ALA A 713 -26.43 32.24 28.01
N ASN A 714 -27.58 31.58 28.26
CA ASN A 714 -28.27 30.68 27.32
C ASN A 714 -27.35 29.61 26.70
N PRO A 715 -26.80 28.69 27.51
CA PRO A 715 -25.79 27.74 27.07
C PRO A 715 -26.39 26.70 26.13
N ARG A 716 -25.77 26.55 24.96
CA ARG A 716 -26.27 25.70 23.88
C ARG A 716 -25.18 25.33 22.88
N PHE A 717 -25.43 24.30 22.10
CA PHE A 717 -24.45 23.79 21.13
C PHE A 717 -25.09 23.12 19.91
N LYS A 718 -24.24 22.80 18.94
CA LYS A 718 -24.50 22.00 17.74
C LYS A 718 -23.33 21.07 17.46
N ILE A 719 -23.61 20.05 16.65
CA ILE A 719 -22.61 19.15 16.08
C ILE A 719 -22.52 19.41 14.58
N ASP A 720 -21.32 19.67 14.08
CA ASP A 720 -21.03 20.06 12.69
C ASP A 720 -20.11 19.01 12.06
N LYS A 721 -20.41 18.55 10.84
CA LYS A 721 -19.64 17.52 10.13
C LYS A 721 -18.30 18.03 9.65
N THR A 722 -18.28 19.26 9.14
CA THR A 722 -17.14 19.78 8.37
C THR A 722 -16.27 20.76 9.14
N GLY A 723 -16.73 21.21 10.31
CA GLY A 723 -16.11 22.32 11.03
C GLY A 723 -16.30 23.67 10.33
N ALA A 724 -17.12 23.72 9.27
CA ALA A 724 -17.40 24.90 8.45
C ALA A 724 -18.91 25.10 8.23
N TRP A 725 -19.76 24.57 9.11
CA TRP A 725 -21.22 24.69 9.09
C TRP A 725 -21.93 24.01 7.90
N GLY A 726 -21.23 23.21 7.09
CA GLY A 726 -21.78 22.61 5.88
C GLY A 726 -22.91 21.61 6.14
N GLU A 727 -22.84 20.86 7.25
CA GLU A 727 -23.87 19.91 7.68
C GLU A 727 -23.85 19.87 9.22
N ASN A 728 -24.92 20.35 9.89
CA ASN A 728 -24.94 20.49 11.34
C ASN A 728 -26.30 20.14 11.98
N TYR A 729 -26.24 19.70 13.24
CA TYR A 729 -27.38 19.21 14.00
C TYR A 729 -27.39 19.78 15.44
N PRO A 730 -28.57 20.00 16.05
CA PRO A 730 -29.91 19.79 15.51
C PRO A 730 -30.23 20.69 14.31
N LEU A 731 -31.08 20.20 13.39
CA LEU A 731 -31.55 21.00 12.26
C LEU A 731 -32.45 22.13 12.76
N ASN A 732 -32.21 23.36 12.31
CA ASN A 732 -33.03 24.55 12.59
C ASN A 732 -33.11 24.99 14.06
N ALA A 733 -32.32 24.43 14.97
CA ALA A 733 -32.24 24.86 16.37
C ALA A 733 -30.88 24.51 17.00
N ASP A 734 -30.54 25.17 18.10
CA ASP A 734 -29.40 24.82 18.94
C ASP A 734 -29.86 23.86 20.05
N PHE A 735 -29.01 22.93 20.47
CA PHE A 735 -29.29 22.03 21.60
C PHE A 735 -29.05 22.77 22.93
N PRO A 736 -30.09 23.06 23.74
CA PRO A 736 -29.93 23.79 25.00
C PRO A 736 -29.40 22.88 26.11
N VAL A 737 -28.61 23.44 27.02
CA VAL A 737 -28.18 22.79 28.27
C VAL A 737 -28.32 23.76 29.45
N THR A 738 -28.02 23.32 30.66
CA THR A 738 -28.02 24.19 31.86
C THR A 738 -26.61 24.73 32.11
N ASP A 739 -26.50 25.99 32.54
CA ASP A 739 -25.20 26.61 32.87
C ASP A 739 -24.59 26.02 34.15
N ASN A 740 -23.28 26.22 34.33
CA ASN A 740 -22.48 25.72 35.46
C ASN A 740 -22.52 24.20 35.62
N LYS A 741 -22.45 23.49 34.48
CA LYS A 741 -22.50 22.03 34.40
C LYS A 741 -21.43 21.49 33.46
N MET A 742 -20.99 20.27 33.73
CA MET A 742 -20.16 19.50 32.81
C MET A 742 -21.01 18.41 32.17
N TYR A 743 -20.97 18.31 30.85
CA TYR A 743 -21.77 17.34 30.11
C TYR A 743 -20.90 16.40 29.28
N LYS A 744 -21.26 15.12 29.29
CA LYS A 744 -20.82 14.14 28.32
C LYS A 744 -21.82 14.13 27.16
N ILE A 745 -21.38 14.53 25.98
CA ILE A 745 -22.21 14.70 24.77
C ILE A 745 -21.86 13.60 23.79
N ARG A 746 -22.86 12.85 23.34
CA ARG A 746 -22.77 11.84 22.29
C ARG A 746 -23.62 12.22 21.09
N PHE A 747 -23.12 11.94 19.90
CA PHE A 747 -23.82 12.15 18.64
C PHE A 747 -23.74 10.89 17.77
N ASP A 748 -24.89 10.41 17.32
CA ASP A 748 -24.99 9.32 16.35
C ASP A 748 -25.16 9.91 14.94
N ASP A 749 -24.17 9.72 14.08
CA ASP A 749 -24.09 10.37 12.78
C ASP A 749 -24.97 9.73 11.70
N ILE A 750 -25.67 8.63 11.98
CA ILE A 750 -26.70 8.06 11.10
C ILE A 750 -28.07 8.59 11.50
N SER A 751 -28.49 8.30 12.74
CA SER A 751 -29.79 8.68 13.30
C SER A 751 -29.90 10.17 13.62
N LYS A 752 -28.77 10.87 13.67
CA LYS A 752 -28.63 12.29 14.02
C LYS A 752 -29.06 12.61 15.45
N ASN A 753 -29.12 11.59 16.31
CA ASN A 753 -29.51 11.73 17.71
C ASN A 753 -28.35 12.28 18.55
N ILE A 754 -28.68 13.22 19.43
CA ILE A 754 -27.75 13.76 20.44
C ILE A 754 -28.18 13.26 21.81
N THR A 755 -27.26 12.66 22.56
CA THR A 755 -27.46 12.28 23.97
C THR A 755 -26.54 13.12 24.85
N VAL A 756 -27.08 13.68 25.93
CA VAL A 756 -26.33 14.54 26.86
C VAL A 756 -26.49 14.00 28.28
N THR A 757 -25.39 13.78 28.98
CA THR A 757 -25.38 13.30 30.38
C THR A 757 -24.65 14.30 31.27
N ASP A 758 -25.30 14.77 32.34
CA ASP A 758 -24.66 15.61 33.37
C ASP A 758 -23.63 14.78 34.13
N VAL A 759 -22.37 15.21 34.07
CA VAL A 759 -21.21 14.61 34.75
C VAL A 759 -20.54 15.63 35.67
N THR A 760 -21.28 16.66 36.10
CA THR A 760 -20.79 17.66 37.06
C THR A 760 -20.33 16.97 38.34
N PRO A 761 -19.07 17.16 38.78
CA PRO A 761 -18.58 16.55 40.00
C PRO A 761 -19.46 16.93 41.21
N VAL A 762 -19.91 15.95 41.97
CA VAL A 762 -20.66 16.15 43.22
C VAL A 762 -19.64 16.40 44.35
N PRO A 763 -19.85 17.36 45.27
CA PRO A 763 -18.97 17.55 46.41
C PRO A 763 -18.90 16.27 47.28
N PRO A 764 -17.73 15.91 47.85
CA PRO A 764 -17.62 14.75 48.72
C PRO A 764 -18.49 14.90 49.99
N PRO A 765 -18.94 13.79 50.61
CA PRO A 765 -19.69 13.80 51.87
C PRO A 765 -18.88 14.40 53.04
N VAL A 766 -19.59 15.01 53.99
CA VAL A 766 -19.07 15.74 55.17
C VAL A 766 -18.27 14.87 56.16
N ASN A 767 -18.31 13.54 55.99
CA ASN A 767 -17.55 12.57 56.78
C ASN A 767 -16.44 12.03 55.87
N GLY A 768 -15.18 12.30 56.21
CA GLY A 768 -14.01 12.09 55.35
C GLY A 768 -13.99 10.78 54.55
N VAL A 769 -13.43 10.85 53.34
CA VAL A 769 -13.42 9.77 52.37
C VAL A 769 -12.09 9.02 52.46
N ARG A 770 -12.15 7.70 52.70
CA ARG A 770 -10.97 6.84 52.63
C ARG A 770 -10.31 6.98 51.27
N THR A 771 -9.01 7.21 51.26
CA THR A 771 -8.22 7.49 50.06
C THR A 771 -6.88 6.79 50.21
N VAL A 772 -6.49 6.04 49.18
CA VAL A 772 -5.32 5.18 49.24
C VAL A 772 -4.37 5.48 48.08
N ILE A 773 -3.06 5.54 48.35
CA ILE A 773 -2.02 5.55 47.31
C ILE A 773 -1.20 4.27 47.45
N PHE A 774 -1.05 3.54 46.36
CA PHE A 774 -0.05 2.48 46.21
C PHE A 774 1.05 2.96 45.27
N MET A 775 2.27 3.09 45.81
CA MET A 775 3.46 3.55 45.10
C MET A 775 4.44 2.40 44.91
N TYR A 776 4.75 2.05 43.66
CA TYR A 776 5.79 1.06 43.39
C TYR A 776 7.18 1.70 43.42
N LYS A 777 8.03 1.24 44.34
CA LYS A 777 9.44 1.59 44.40
C LYS A 777 10.24 0.50 45.11
N PRO A 778 11.15 -0.19 44.41
CA PRO A 778 12.13 -1.05 45.05
C PRO A 778 13.02 -0.26 46.00
N THR A 779 13.07 -0.64 47.28
CA THR A 779 13.96 -0.08 48.29
C THR A 779 14.86 -1.14 48.91
N VAL A 780 15.94 -0.67 49.55
CA VAL A 780 16.79 -1.50 50.42
C VAL A 780 16.54 -1.20 51.90
N VAL A 781 17.16 -1.97 52.81
CA VAL A 781 16.99 -1.78 54.26
C VAL A 781 17.36 -0.36 54.68
N GLY A 782 16.45 0.30 55.40
CA GLY A 782 16.59 1.68 55.88
C GLY A 782 16.16 2.76 54.88
N GLN A 783 15.63 2.38 53.71
CA GLN A 783 14.99 3.30 52.78
C GLN A 783 13.46 3.27 52.94
N ASP A 784 12.88 4.45 53.13
CA ASP A 784 11.43 4.67 53.23
C ASP A 784 10.94 5.65 52.14
N ILE A 785 9.66 5.56 51.81
CA ILE A 785 9.01 6.42 50.81
C ILE A 785 8.05 7.41 51.49
N PHE A 786 8.09 8.64 51.02
CA PHE A 786 7.29 9.75 51.51
C PHE A 786 6.65 10.49 50.34
N VAL A 787 5.55 11.20 50.61
CA VAL A 787 4.90 12.10 49.65
C VAL A 787 4.69 13.48 50.25
N LYS A 788 4.67 14.49 49.38
CA LYS A 788 4.11 15.82 49.66
C LYS A 788 3.11 16.14 48.57
N GLY A 789 2.05 16.87 48.87
CA GLY A 789 0.98 17.05 47.89
C GLY A 789 -0.12 17.95 48.37
N GLY A 790 -1.14 18.18 47.58
CA GLY A 790 -2.24 19.05 47.92
C GLY A 790 -2.90 19.53 46.64
N HIS A 791 -3.22 20.81 46.58
CA HIS A 791 -3.71 21.43 45.34
C HIS A 791 -2.65 22.38 44.76
N ASP A 792 -2.66 22.63 43.44
CA ASP A 792 -1.78 23.65 42.81
C ASP A 792 -2.41 25.05 42.88
N ALA A 793 -1.66 26.03 43.38
CA ALA A 793 -2.15 27.39 43.64
C ALA A 793 -2.42 28.17 42.34
N THR A 794 -1.83 27.75 41.22
CA THR A 794 -1.99 28.40 39.91
C THR A 794 -3.18 27.86 39.10
N LEU A 795 -3.75 26.72 39.51
CA LEU A 795 -4.75 25.99 38.72
C LEU A 795 -6.10 25.79 39.46
N VAL A 796 -6.22 26.26 40.69
CA VAL A 796 -7.47 26.28 41.46
C VAL A 796 -8.08 27.70 41.43
N PRO A 797 -9.39 27.86 41.08
CA PRO A 797 -10.05 29.17 41.10
C PRO A 797 -9.91 29.89 42.45
N ALA A 798 -9.83 31.22 42.43
CA ALA A 798 -9.58 32.10 43.58
C ALA A 798 -10.60 32.00 44.76
N TYR A 799 -11.58 31.09 44.70
CA TYR A 799 -12.62 30.90 45.71
C TYR A 799 -12.17 30.04 46.92
N TYR A 800 -11.03 29.36 46.85
CA TYR A 800 -10.70 28.33 47.83
C TYR A 800 -9.56 28.70 48.81
N ALA A 801 -9.86 28.76 50.11
CA ALA A 801 -9.03 29.42 51.15
C ALA A 801 -7.69 28.77 51.58
N SER A 802 -7.39 27.48 51.28
CA SER A 802 -6.12 26.82 51.71
C SER A 802 -5.66 25.72 50.75
N MET A 803 -4.38 25.64 50.40
CA MET A 803 -3.86 24.63 49.45
C MET A 803 -3.68 23.23 50.05
N SER A 804 -3.87 23.08 51.36
CA SER A 804 -3.72 21.82 52.09
C SER A 804 -4.99 20.98 52.06
N GLU A 805 -4.82 19.66 51.97
CA GLU A 805 -5.91 18.69 52.07
C GLU A 805 -5.87 18.03 53.46
N PRO A 806 -6.85 18.25 54.35
CA PRO A 806 -6.86 17.64 55.68
C PRO A 806 -6.92 16.12 55.59
N ILE A 807 -6.01 15.45 56.31
CA ILE A 807 -5.92 13.99 56.34
C ILE A 807 -6.00 13.45 57.76
N THR A 808 -6.43 12.21 57.89
CA THR A 808 -6.28 11.41 59.11
C THR A 808 -5.80 10.02 58.72
N TYR A 809 -4.62 9.62 59.20
CA TYR A 809 -4.10 8.28 58.91
C TYR A 809 -5.01 7.21 59.48
N LEU A 810 -5.39 6.26 58.63
CA LEU A 810 -6.17 5.09 59.01
C LEU A 810 -5.26 3.95 59.50
N ASN A 811 -3.95 4.06 59.26
CA ASN A 811 -2.94 3.13 59.74
C ASN A 811 -1.77 3.84 60.43
N THR A 812 -1.68 3.69 61.75
CA THR A 812 -0.64 4.27 62.61
C THR A 812 0.23 3.22 63.31
N LYS A 813 0.15 1.95 62.88
CA LYS A 813 0.79 0.81 63.60
C LYS A 813 2.29 0.69 63.35
N ASN A 814 2.80 1.25 62.26
CA ASN A 814 4.22 1.20 61.93
C ASN A 814 5.02 2.15 62.85
N THR A 815 5.87 1.58 63.71
CA THR A 815 6.66 2.34 64.68
C THR A 815 7.76 3.20 64.06
N THR A 816 8.19 2.92 62.83
CA THR A 816 9.22 3.75 62.16
C THR A 816 8.64 5.05 61.60
N THR A 817 7.35 5.05 61.24
CA THR A 817 6.65 6.21 60.66
C THR A 817 5.65 6.87 61.62
N SER A 818 5.38 6.27 62.78
CA SER A 818 4.33 6.70 63.72
C SER A 818 4.49 8.15 64.21
N ALA A 819 5.72 8.61 64.47
CA ALA A 819 5.99 9.97 64.90
C ALA A 819 5.69 11.01 63.82
N ILE A 820 5.91 10.67 62.55
CA ILE A 820 5.58 11.54 61.41
C ILE A 820 4.06 11.61 61.27
N LYS A 821 3.40 10.44 61.23
CA LYS A 821 1.95 10.34 61.10
C LYS A 821 1.16 11.00 62.23
N ALA A 822 1.69 10.99 63.45
CA ALA A 822 1.04 11.62 64.60
C ALA A 822 1.06 13.16 64.50
N ASN A 823 2.00 13.73 63.75
CA ASN A 823 2.18 15.17 63.59
C ASN A 823 1.73 15.69 62.20
N ASP A 824 1.29 14.80 61.32
CA ASP A 824 0.85 15.10 59.96
C ASP A 824 -0.69 15.18 59.91
N ALA A 825 -1.20 16.41 59.79
CA ALA A 825 -2.62 16.72 59.81
C ALA A 825 -3.19 17.07 58.43
N SER A 826 -2.33 17.25 57.41
CA SER A 826 -2.75 17.56 56.06
C SER A 826 -1.72 17.12 55.04
N LEU A 827 -2.20 16.59 53.92
CA LEU A 827 -1.39 16.48 52.73
C LEU A 827 -1.20 17.90 52.19
N ASP A 828 0.01 18.43 52.38
CA ASP A 828 0.44 19.75 51.91
C ASP A 828 1.85 19.70 51.29
N TRP A 829 2.30 20.81 50.69
CA TRP A 829 3.62 20.90 50.06
C TRP A 829 4.76 21.25 51.02
N GLY A 830 4.45 21.62 52.27
CA GLY A 830 5.42 22.00 53.29
C GLY A 830 5.85 20.82 54.17
N SER A 831 4.89 20.06 54.68
CA SER A 831 5.07 18.89 55.53
C SER A 831 5.22 17.60 54.71
N GLU A 832 5.73 16.54 55.33
CA GLU A 832 5.87 15.22 54.67
C GLU A 832 4.86 14.22 55.21
N SER A 833 4.37 13.39 54.30
CA SER A 833 3.47 12.29 54.60
C SER A 833 4.16 10.95 54.35
N ALA A 834 4.11 10.06 55.33
CA ALA A 834 4.84 8.78 55.30
C ALA A 834 4.00 7.65 54.69
N LEU A 835 4.62 6.83 53.83
CA LEU A 835 4.04 5.59 53.31
C LEU A 835 4.59 4.38 54.07
N ASP A 836 3.81 3.31 54.17
CA ASP A 836 4.28 2.05 54.73
C ASP A 836 4.56 1.01 53.66
N TRP A 837 5.63 0.24 53.85
CA TRP A 837 5.92 -0.90 53.00
C TRP A 837 4.85 -2.00 53.14
N THR A 838 4.41 -2.57 52.02
CA THR A 838 3.46 -3.69 52.00
C THR A 838 3.90 -4.81 51.06
N CYS A 839 3.38 -6.02 51.28
CA CYS A 839 3.48 -7.16 50.36
C CYS A 839 2.13 -7.90 50.26
N PRO A 840 1.93 -8.79 49.28
CA PRO A 840 0.70 -9.56 49.17
C PRO A 840 0.51 -10.56 50.31
N MET A 841 -0.74 -10.85 50.63
CA MET A 841 -1.13 -11.90 51.57
C MET A 841 -0.50 -13.25 51.19
N GLY A 842 0.05 -13.95 52.18
CA GLY A 842 0.69 -15.26 51.99
C GLY A 842 2.20 -15.23 51.73
N THR A 843 2.85 -14.06 51.74
CA THR A 843 4.31 -13.94 51.64
C THR A 843 5.00 -14.46 52.91
N ALA A 844 5.52 -15.70 52.88
CA ALA A 844 6.06 -16.40 54.05
C ALA A 844 7.10 -15.57 54.83
N GLY A 845 6.98 -15.55 56.16
CA GLY A 845 7.92 -14.89 57.08
C GLY A 845 7.75 -13.37 57.22
N GLN A 846 6.76 -12.75 56.58
CA GLN A 846 6.49 -11.31 56.68
C GLN A 846 5.42 -10.97 57.74
N PRO A 847 5.47 -9.79 58.39
CA PRO A 847 4.46 -9.36 59.36
C PRO A 847 3.11 -9.08 58.69
N LEU A 848 2.01 -9.11 59.45
CA LEU A 848 0.67 -8.75 58.94
C LEU A 848 0.45 -7.24 59.02
N TYR A 849 -0.06 -6.64 57.94
CA TYR A 849 -0.38 -5.21 57.88
C TYR A 849 -1.39 -4.82 58.96
N SER A 850 -2.38 -5.67 59.24
CA SER A 850 -3.40 -5.43 60.27
C SER A 850 -2.85 -5.36 61.69
N THR A 851 -1.63 -5.83 61.96
CA THR A 851 -1.01 -5.76 63.30
C THR A 851 0.18 -4.81 63.35
N ALA A 852 0.97 -4.74 62.28
CA ALA A 852 2.22 -3.98 62.25
C ALA A 852 2.12 -2.66 61.48
N GLY A 853 1.09 -2.46 60.65
CA GLY A 853 0.98 -1.31 59.76
C GLY A 853 1.95 -1.32 58.58
N TYR A 854 2.75 -2.36 58.45
CA TYR A 854 3.60 -2.69 57.31
C TYR A 854 3.57 -4.21 57.13
N GLY A 855 3.84 -4.70 55.92
CA GLY A 855 3.84 -6.14 55.63
C GLY A 855 2.65 -6.62 54.80
N GLN A 856 2.19 -7.86 55.04
CA GLN A 856 1.14 -8.49 54.24
C GLN A 856 -0.16 -7.71 54.31
N ASP A 857 -0.58 -7.09 53.21
CA ASP A 857 -1.80 -6.31 53.08
C ASP A 857 -2.75 -7.00 52.07
N PRO A 858 -4.00 -7.31 52.45
CA PRO A 858 -4.97 -7.91 51.53
C PRO A 858 -5.32 -7.04 50.32
N GLU A 859 -5.13 -5.72 50.39
CA GLU A 859 -5.33 -4.80 49.26
C GLU A 859 -4.11 -4.74 48.32
N ASN A 860 -2.93 -5.19 48.78
CA ASN A 860 -1.76 -5.33 47.91
C ASN A 860 -1.85 -6.65 47.12
N THR A 861 -2.41 -6.57 45.92
CA THR A 861 -2.45 -7.68 44.95
C THR A 861 -1.32 -7.60 43.90
N PHE A 862 -0.38 -6.66 44.06
CA PHE A 862 0.51 -6.21 43.00
C PHE A 862 1.94 -6.76 43.11
N GLY A 863 2.30 -7.33 44.26
CA GLY A 863 3.63 -7.90 44.51
C GLY A 863 4.41 -7.17 45.60
N PRO A 864 5.66 -7.57 45.85
CA PRO A 864 6.53 -6.89 46.81
C PRO A 864 6.91 -5.48 46.32
N GLN A 865 7.42 -4.64 47.22
CA GLN A 865 7.94 -3.28 46.92
C GLN A 865 6.87 -2.23 46.55
N TRP A 866 5.63 -2.44 47.01
CA TRP A 866 4.57 -1.44 46.95
C TRP A 866 4.36 -0.79 48.32
N TRP A 867 4.39 0.53 48.33
CA TRP A 867 4.27 1.38 49.50
C TRP A 867 2.87 1.97 49.57
N LYS A 868 2.27 2.00 50.75
CA LYS A 868 0.87 2.39 50.95
C LYS A 868 0.74 3.66 51.77
N PHE A 869 -0.01 4.61 51.24
CA PHE A 869 -0.58 5.74 51.96
C PHE A 869 -2.07 5.44 52.19
N ASP A 870 -2.56 5.41 53.42
CA ASP A 870 -3.95 5.05 53.74
C ASP A 870 -4.54 6.06 54.73
N VAL A 871 -5.36 6.98 54.22
CA VAL A 871 -5.88 8.12 54.98
C VAL A 871 -7.37 8.32 54.74
N SER A 872 -8.04 8.99 55.67
CA SER A 872 -9.32 9.64 55.44
C SER A 872 -9.06 11.10 55.08
N MET A 873 -9.58 11.57 53.93
CA MET A 873 -9.47 12.96 53.50
C MET A 873 -10.80 13.69 53.72
N THR A 874 -10.76 14.85 54.38
CA THR A 874 -11.96 15.59 54.80
C THR A 874 -12.10 16.98 54.17
N GLY A 875 -11.21 17.38 53.26
CA GLY A 875 -11.22 18.71 52.67
C GLY A 875 -12.33 18.93 51.65
N ALA A 876 -12.93 20.12 51.70
CA ALA A 876 -14.04 20.55 50.86
C ALA A 876 -13.68 20.80 49.37
N LYS A 877 -12.44 20.53 48.96
CA LYS A 877 -11.91 20.87 47.63
C LYS A 877 -11.91 19.69 46.67
N GLY A 878 -12.96 19.57 45.85
CA GLY A 878 -13.04 18.62 44.73
C GLY A 878 -12.72 17.16 45.09
N ASP A 879 -12.70 16.30 44.08
CA ASP A 879 -12.32 14.89 44.24
C ASP A 879 -10.82 14.66 44.04
N TRP A 880 -10.11 15.59 43.39
CA TRP A 880 -8.75 15.37 42.90
C TRP A 880 -7.73 16.14 43.71
N TYR A 881 -6.54 15.56 43.87
CA TYR A 881 -5.39 16.18 44.50
C TYR A 881 -4.11 15.75 43.79
N GLU A 882 -3.04 16.49 44.00
CA GLU A 882 -1.72 16.21 43.45
C GLU A 882 -0.76 15.76 44.55
N PHE A 883 0.27 15.02 44.19
CA PHE A 883 1.37 14.71 45.09
C PHE A 883 2.65 14.37 44.33
N LYS A 884 3.77 14.43 45.03
CA LYS A 884 5.09 14.06 44.54
C LYS A 884 5.80 13.24 45.61
N ALA A 885 6.47 12.19 45.20
CA ALA A 885 7.16 11.29 46.11
C ALA A 885 8.65 11.60 46.21
N PHE A 886 9.22 11.20 47.34
CA PHE A 886 10.65 11.14 47.55
C PHE A 886 11.01 9.94 48.43
N MET A 887 12.22 9.42 48.24
CA MET A 887 12.77 8.32 49.02
C MET A 887 13.83 8.87 49.98
N ARG A 888 13.87 8.38 51.22
CA ARG A 888 14.85 8.80 52.22
C ARG A 888 15.60 7.62 52.83
N GLN A 889 16.90 7.79 53.05
CA GLN A 889 17.75 6.89 53.86
C GLN A 889 18.63 7.72 54.79
N GLY A 890 18.41 7.63 56.10
CA GLY A 890 19.03 8.54 57.06
C GLY A 890 18.65 10.00 56.76
N THR A 891 19.62 10.86 56.48
CA THR A 891 19.41 12.28 56.12
C THR A 891 19.42 12.54 54.60
N THR A 892 19.62 11.52 53.76
CA THR A 892 19.71 11.70 52.30
C THR A 892 18.35 11.46 51.65
N GLU A 893 17.95 12.36 50.75
CA GLU A 893 16.68 12.33 50.02
C GLU A 893 16.88 12.27 48.50
N TRP A 894 16.00 11.52 47.83
CA TRP A 894 15.90 11.46 46.37
C TRP A 894 14.47 11.77 45.95
N TRP A 895 14.28 12.84 45.17
CA TRP A 895 12.98 13.28 44.67
C TRP A 895 12.70 12.73 43.28
N GLU A 896 11.42 12.48 43.00
CA GLU A 896 10.97 12.22 41.63
C GLU A 896 11.25 13.42 40.72
N THR A 897 11.50 13.15 39.45
CA THR A 897 11.52 14.20 38.43
C THR A 897 10.09 14.61 38.04
N ASN A 898 9.94 15.64 37.23
CA ASN A 898 8.62 16.11 36.78
C ASN A 898 7.95 15.08 35.84
N ARG A 899 6.66 14.80 36.05
CA ARG A 899 5.90 13.79 35.32
C ARG A 899 4.57 14.34 34.81
N THR A 900 4.08 13.83 33.69
CA THR A 900 2.80 14.25 33.12
C THR A 900 1.92 13.04 32.89
N GLN A 901 0.71 13.06 33.47
CA GLN A 901 -0.23 11.94 33.41
C GLN A 901 -1.43 12.31 32.54
N ALA A 902 -1.90 11.38 31.71
CA ALA A 902 -3.05 11.58 30.83
C ALA A 902 -4.38 11.34 31.58
N GLY A 903 -5.46 11.99 31.15
CA GLY A 903 -6.80 11.78 31.71
C GLY A 903 -7.07 12.50 33.04
N THR A 904 -6.23 13.47 33.40
CA THR A 904 -6.35 14.28 34.63
C THR A 904 -7.22 15.51 34.38
N PRO A 905 -7.80 16.13 35.43
CA PRO A 905 -8.66 17.30 35.26
C PRO A 905 -7.96 18.52 34.66
N TYR A 906 -6.63 18.59 34.80
CA TYR A 906 -5.76 19.59 34.19
C TYR A 906 -4.30 19.07 34.11
N VAL A 907 -3.46 19.78 33.35
CA VAL A 907 -2.05 19.44 33.15
C VAL A 907 -1.25 19.78 34.42
N SER A 908 -0.52 18.81 34.95
CA SER A 908 0.41 18.99 36.07
C SER A 908 1.73 18.28 35.81
N ILE A 909 2.75 18.68 36.56
CA ILE A 909 4.09 18.07 36.59
C ILE A 909 4.27 17.08 37.77
N ASN A 910 3.17 16.78 38.48
CA ASN A 910 3.09 15.92 39.66
C ASN A 910 2.20 14.68 39.42
N HIS A 911 2.23 13.70 40.32
CA HIS A 911 1.28 12.59 40.32
C HIS A 911 -0.12 13.06 40.74
N TRP A 912 -1.14 12.37 40.23
CA TRP A 912 -2.54 12.62 40.52
C TRP A 912 -3.17 11.55 41.39
N GLY A 913 -3.96 11.99 42.37
CA GLY A 913 -4.82 11.13 43.18
C GLY A 913 -6.27 11.59 43.18
N ARG A 914 -7.18 10.68 43.53
CA ARG A 914 -8.61 10.95 43.68
C ARG A 914 -9.14 10.41 45.00
N LYS A 915 -9.87 11.25 45.75
CA LYS A 915 -10.53 10.90 47.01
C LYS A 915 -11.54 9.77 46.77
N GLY A 916 -11.54 8.75 47.62
CA GLY A 916 -12.41 7.58 47.44
C GLY A 916 -11.90 6.53 46.46
N PHE A 917 -10.65 6.67 45.99
CA PHE A 917 -10.01 5.71 45.09
C PHE A 917 -8.71 5.19 45.69
N ILE A 918 -8.32 4.01 45.22
CA ILE A 918 -6.94 3.52 45.23
C ILE A 918 -6.25 4.11 44.01
N THR A 919 -5.24 4.95 44.26
CA THR A 919 -4.37 5.52 43.24
C THR A 919 -3.11 4.68 43.15
N LYS A 920 -2.90 4.00 42.02
CA LYS A 920 -1.69 3.23 41.75
C LYS A 920 -0.76 4.02 40.85
N VAL A 921 0.49 4.16 41.29
CA VAL A 921 1.53 4.88 40.57
C VAL A 921 2.87 4.16 40.73
N LYS A 922 3.80 4.45 39.82
CA LYS A 922 5.20 4.00 39.94
C LYS A 922 6.08 5.21 40.14
N TYR A 923 7.06 5.06 41.01
CA TYR A 923 8.03 6.11 41.25
C TYR A 923 8.75 6.48 39.96
N ASP A 924 8.74 7.76 39.60
CA ASP A 924 9.38 8.28 38.37
C ASP A 924 8.76 7.81 37.02
N ASP A 925 7.46 7.48 36.98
CA ASP A 925 6.74 7.06 35.76
C ASP A 925 5.54 7.97 35.45
N ASN A 926 5.13 8.06 34.18
CA ASN A 926 3.91 8.79 33.79
C ASN A 926 2.62 7.96 33.98
N TRP A 927 2.74 6.69 34.38
CA TRP A 927 1.62 5.78 34.57
C TRP A 927 0.83 6.05 35.87
N VAL A 928 -0.51 6.10 35.75
CA VAL A 928 -1.46 6.11 36.87
C VAL A 928 -2.66 5.22 36.54
N GLU A 929 -3.14 4.52 37.55
CA GLU A 929 -4.39 3.76 37.50
C GLU A 929 -5.21 4.07 38.75
N MET A 930 -6.51 4.37 38.57
CA MET A 930 -7.41 4.68 39.67
C MET A 930 -8.52 3.63 39.77
N ILE A 931 -8.65 3.03 40.95
CA ILE A 931 -9.61 1.98 41.25
C ILE A 931 -10.54 2.49 42.33
N ALA A 932 -11.86 2.50 42.11
CA ALA A 932 -12.81 2.95 43.12
C ALA A 932 -12.69 2.08 44.38
N LEU A 933 -12.63 2.71 45.55
CA LEU A 933 -12.73 1.98 46.82
C LEU A 933 -14.18 1.49 47.01
N PRO A 934 -14.38 0.30 47.58
CA PRO A 934 -15.71 -0.24 47.87
C PRO A 934 -16.53 0.64 48.82
#